data_AF-A0A1E1KA80-F1
#
_entry.id   AF-A0A1E1KA80-F1
#
_cell.length_a   1.000
_cell.length_b   1.000
_cell.length_c   1.000
_cell.angle_alpha   90.00
_cell.angle_beta   90.00
_cell.angle_gamma   90.00
#
_symmetry.space_group_name_H-M   'P 1'
#
loop_
_entity.id
_entity.type
_entity.pdbx_description
1 polymer ?
#
loop_
_entity_poly.entity_id
_entity_poly.type
_entity_poly.pdbx_seq_one_letter_code
_entity_poly.pdbx_strand_id
1 'polypeptide(L)'
;MPRLNIAIIGAGPAGCMLACLLLQGQTANTPAISLTIFEAETSFNFRAQYGTLEFHPRTGVAALKVAGLYTEFFKYARYDGSALRVKLSALEDGDPEIVRVQLRTMLLAALPEGTVEWGFKLEGVVQEQGAQEGDPLLFLVAIRGGRSRLVALDGGASLGSLDQLYYRHNILQLHKQQLRSPTTKMTTENGGKVITIDNYRAEMSQYSADGPNQLYGLVDMGSNGIRFSISDLSVPRLLHCIYRERAPISLYDALHESTPTSKEFHFSPSIIQRVADTMARFASICESYRVPKDRISVFATEAMRTAENRDEILAAIKKSSGLLVDILSPGMESLFGAMGARSGYTAVDGLFMDLGGGSVQMTYVNSGLEDGYDILAAGAARSLPFGAAKLTLALSVQDTAHATKTELRTRMKDTFDELTHKFPHLKWQSESKEGITIYFCGGGFRGYGSMLMHTDPIQPYPVPAIGGYTVPGNRFVKWQEMLHVNNHEEGKIFGMSKRRREQFPAIGSVVQSLVQAIPKIKQVIFCSGGNREGVLYMKLPPIIRESNPLALLPGGAPNQDPEVLDSIVQTLVTAMPEGYPIIISPEILHFVARNTWQAMGDPDGANSAKALHNPITGMLAGLPGMTHEIRAIIALTMSARWGNDLGPVDQAVHDNLRALVGHETAWWCDYIGTLASFLATIMPALPVGEKSLDEIVRFLAMTSNGLGKKGHHVGIRLKALVSSKAHRGVLIGDLEGMFKKVGKGMPLKWKVEAEVENF
;
A
#
# COMPACT_ATOMS: atom_id res chain seq x y z
N MET A 1 16.93 -45.70 33.71
CA MET A 1 16.77 -45.63 32.24
C MET A 1 18.17 -45.69 31.60
N PRO A 2 18.34 -46.37 30.46
CA PRO A 2 19.62 -46.39 29.74
C PRO A 2 20.02 -44.98 29.28
N ARG A 3 21.32 -44.68 29.27
CA ARG A 3 21.87 -43.39 28.83
C ARG A 3 21.77 -43.29 27.31
N LEU A 4 21.21 -42.19 26.81
CA LEU A 4 21.08 -41.91 25.37
C LEU A 4 22.35 -41.22 24.87
N ASN A 5 23.01 -41.79 23.86
CA ASN A 5 24.17 -41.15 23.23
C ASN A 5 23.73 -40.48 21.92
N ILE A 6 23.97 -39.18 21.77
CA ILE A 6 23.55 -38.40 20.60
C ILE A 6 24.78 -37.77 19.94
N ALA A 7 24.96 -38.02 18.65
CA ALA A 7 25.95 -37.37 17.80
C ALA A 7 25.26 -36.34 16.89
N ILE A 8 25.66 -35.07 16.97
CA ILE A 8 25.19 -34.01 16.07
C ILE A 8 26.29 -33.71 15.06
N ILE A 9 25.95 -33.65 13.77
CA ILE A 9 26.90 -33.34 12.71
C ILE A 9 26.76 -31.85 12.32
N GLY A 10 27.78 -31.06 12.65
CA GLY A 10 27.92 -29.63 12.35
C GLY A 10 27.70 -28.71 13.56
N ALA A 11 28.72 -27.92 13.90
CA ALA A 11 28.72 -26.89 14.94
C ALA A 11 28.32 -25.49 14.41
N GLY A 12 27.39 -25.46 13.45
CA GLY A 12 26.71 -24.23 13.02
C GLY A 12 25.64 -23.77 14.03
N PRO A 13 25.01 -22.60 13.83
CA PRO A 13 24.00 -22.07 14.75
C PRO A 13 22.84 -23.04 15.05
N ALA A 14 22.39 -23.80 14.05
CA ALA A 14 21.33 -24.78 14.24
C ALA A 14 21.76 -26.00 15.07
N GLY A 15 22.99 -26.50 14.87
CA GLY A 15 23.53 -27.64 15.64
C GLY A 15 23.79 -27.26 17.09
N CYS A 16 24.38 -26.09 17.32
CA CYS A 16 24.62 -25.58 18.66
C CYS A 16 23.30 -25.28 19.40
N MET A 17 22.31 -24.70 18.70
CA MET A 17 20.98 -24.48 19.28
C MET A 17 20.29 -25.78 19.67
N LEU A 18 20.34 -26.80 18.82
CA LEU A 18 19.78 -28.11 19.12
C LEU A 18 20.45 -28.74 20.35
N ALA A 19 21.79 -28.67 20.43
CA ALA A 19 22.53 -29.15 21.59
C ALA A 19 22.13 -28.41 22.89
N CYS A 20 21.98 -27.08 22.83
CA CYS A 20 21.51 -26.29 23.97
C CYS A 20 20.11 -26.74 24.45
N LEU A 21 19.19 -26.97 23.52
CA LEU A 21 17.82 -27.41 23.84
C LEU A 21 17.79 -28.82 24.44
N LEU A 22 18.57 -29.77 23.89
CA LEU A 22 18.63 -31.15 24.40
C LEU A 22 19.24 -31.23 25.79
N LEU A 23 20.26 -30.43 26.08
CA LEU A 23 20.89 -30.39 27.41
C LEU A 23 19.97 -29.73 28.46
N GLN A 24 19.21 -28.70 28.09
CA GLN A 24 18.26 -28.05 29.01
C GLN A 24 16.96 -28.83 29.24
N GLY A 25 16.58 -29.70 28.30
CA GLY A 25 15.38 -30.53 28.41
C GLY A 25 15.48 -31.71 29.38
N GLN A 26 16.64 -31.94 30.02
CA GLN A 26 16.82 -33.05 30.96
C GLN A 26 16.10 -32.79 32.29
N THR A 27 15.22 -33.70 32.68
CA THR A 27 14.53 -33.73 33.97
C THR A 27 14.78 -35.08 34.67
N ALA A 28 14.41 -35.20 35.95
CA ALA A 28 14.57 -36.45 36.71
C ALA A 28 13.83 -37.67 36.10
N ASN A 29 12.87 -37.43 35.20
CA ASN A 29 12.07 -38.47 34.54
C ASN A 29 12.47 -38.72 33.07
N THR A 30 13.51 -38.07 32.55
CA THR A 30 14.05 -38.32 31.20
C THR A 30 15.36 -39.10 31.26
N PRO A 31 15.68 -39.94 30.25
CA PRO A 31 16.96 -40.64 30.21
C PRO A 31 18.13 -39.64 30.17
N ALA A 32 19.23 -39.95 30.87
CA ALA A 32 20.43 -39.12 30.82
C ALA A 32 21.00 -39.09 29.38
N ILE A 33 21.26 -37.90 28.83
CA ILE A 33 21.79 -37.74 27.46
C ILE A 33 23.28 -37.42 27.53
N SER A 34 24.09 -38.20 26.80
CA SER A 34 25.45 -37.84 26.40
C SER A 34 25.41 -37.26 24.99
N LEU A 35 26.00 -36.08 24.77
CA LEU A 35 25.92 -35.39 23.49
C LEU A 35 27.31 -34.93 23.02
N THR A 36 27.64 -35.24 21.77
CA THR A 36 28.86 -34.77 21.09
C THR A 36 28.49 -34.15 19.74
N ILE A 37 29.02 -32.97 19.44
CA ILE A 37 28.90 -32.31 18.13
C ILE A 37 30.19 -32.54 17.35
N PHE A 38 30.13 -33.20 16.20
CA PHE A 38 31.26 -33.38 15.30
C PHE A 38 31.24 -32.29 14.22
N GLU A 39 32.32 -31.53 14.08
CA GLU A 39 32.47 -30.48 13.09
C GLU A 39 33.68 -30.73 12.20
N ALA A 40 33.51 -30.58 10.89
CA ALA A 40 34.55 -30.81 9.90
C ALA A 40 35.60 -29.68 9.87
N GLU A 41 35.25 -28.47 10.32
CA GLU A 41 36.19 -27.37 10.50
C GLU A 41 37.22 -27.69 11.60
N THR A 42 38.47 -27.24 11.45
CA THR A 42 39.56 -27.53 12.40
C THR A 42 39.54 -26.64 13.64
N SER A 43 38.79 -25.54 13.61
CA SER A 43 38.57 -24.66 14.76
C SER A 43 37.38 -23.73 14.52
N PHE A 44 36.89 -23.12 15.61
CA PHE A 44 35.82 -22.12 15.58
C PHE A 44 36.04 -20.95 14.60
N ASN A 45 37.30 -20.52 14.43
CA ASN A 45 37.68 -19.37 13.61
C ASN A 45 38.17 -19.76 12.19
N PHE A 46 37.93 -20.98 11.73
CA PHE A 46 38.48 -21.49 10.47
C PHE A 46 38.06 -20.69 9.21
N ARG A 47 36.89 -20.03 9.22
CA ARG A 47 36.43 -19.14 8.12
C ARG A 47 35.86 -17.83 8.66
N ALA A 48 36.15 -16.71 7.99
CA ALA A 48 35.45 -15.46 8.20
C ALA A 48 34.01 -15.56 7.64
N GLN A 49 33.01 -15.73 8.52
CA GLN A 49 31.60 -15.75 8.12
C GLN A 49 31.03 -14.33 8.18
N TYR A 50 30.62 -13.78 7.03
CA TYR A 50 29.98 -12.47 6.92
C TYR A 50 28.45 -12.60 6.85
N GLY A 51 27.70 -11.63 7.39
CA GLY A 51 26.24 -11.53 7.27
C GLY A 51 25.45 -11.64 8.58
N THR A 52 24.18 -11.21 8.53
CA THR A 52 23.21 -11.30 9.64
C THR A 52 22.30 -12.52 9.49
N LEU A 53 21.65 -12.91 10.59
CA LEU A 53 20.63 -13.95 10.63
C LEU A 53 19.39 -13.37 11.31
N GLU A 54 18.27 -13.37 10.59
CA GLU A 54 16.96 -13.01 11.11
C GLU A 54 16.40 -14.13 12.00
N PHE A 55 15.88 -13.77 13.17
CA PHE A 55 15.25 -14.69 14.10
C PHE A 55 13.73 -14.51 14.11
N HIS A 56 13.02 -15.48 13.55
CA HIS A 56 11.56 -15.45 13.55
C HIS A 56 10.99 -15.66 14.98
N PRO A 57 10.00 -14.85 15.42
CA PRO A 57 9.45 -14.88 16.78
C PRO A 57 8.93 -16.25 17.24
N ARG A 58 8.29 -17.00 16.33
CA ARG A 58 7.65 -18.30 16.65
C ARG A 58 8.59 -19.51 16.61
N THR A 59 9.83 -19.34 16.10
CA THR A 59 10.78 -20.45 15.97
C THR A 59 12.12 -20.08 16.58
N GLY A 60 12.91 -19.25 15.93
CA GLY A 60 14.26 -18.87 16.39
C GLY A 60 14.24 -18.18 17.75
N VAL A 61 13.38 -17.18 17.94
CA VAL A 61 13.29 -16.45 19.22
C VAL A 61 12.69 -17.34 20.30
N ALA A 62 11.71 -18.18 19.95
CA ALA A 62 11.15 -19.17 20.88
C ALA A 62 12.22 -20.17 21.34
N ALA A 63 13.06 -20.68 20.43
CA ALA A 63 14.17 -21.57 20.75
C ALA A 63 15.20 -20.90 21.67
N LEU A 64 15.55 -19.63 21.43
CA LEU A 64 16.43 -18.85 22.32
C LEU A 64 15.85 -18.66 23.72
N LYS A 65 14.52 -18.47 23.83
CA LYS A 65 13.82 -18.35 25.12
C LYS A 65 13.84 -19.67 25.87
N VAL A 66 13.54 -20.78 25.19
CA VAL A 66 13.60 -22.12 25.78
C VAL A 66 15.03 -22.46 26.22
N ALA A 67 16.03 -22.10 25.42
CA ALA A 67 17.45 -22.29 25.75
C ALA A 67 17.99 -21.31 26.81
N GLY A 68 17.18 -20.40 27.36
CA GLY A 68 17.64 -19.40 28.34
C GLY A 68 18.64 -18.36 27.79
N LEU A 69 18.82 -18.27 26.48
CA LEU A 69 19.82 -17.39 25.81
C LEU A 69 19.23 -16.08 25.28
N TYR A 70 17.92 -15.88 25.44
CA TYR A 70 17.22 -14.70 24.90
C TYR A 70 17.79 -13.37 25.41
N THR A 71 18.15 -13.28 26.69
CA THR A 71 18.72 -12.06 27.28
C THR A 71 20.08 -11.69 26.68
N GLU A 72 20.92 -12.69 26.42
CA GLU A 72 22.24 -12.46 25.82
C GLU A 72 22.11 -12.13 24.32
N PHE A 73 21.20 -12.79 23.62
CA PHE A 73 20.87 -12.51 22.23
C PHE A 73 20.40 -11.06 22.01
N PHE A 74 19.57 -10.56 22.93
CA PHE A 74 19.00 -9.21 22.83
C PHE A 74 20.06 -8.11 22.81
N LYS A 75 21.23 -8.32 23.43
CA LYS A 75 22.34 -7.35 23.43
C LYS A 75 22.89 -7.04 22.04
N TYR A 76 22.61 -7.88 21.04
CA TYR A 76 23.22 -7.82 19.72
C TYR A 76 22.23 -7.74 18.53
N ALA A 77 20.91 -7.58 18.78
CA ALA A 77 19.84 -7.62 17.76
C ALA A 77 19.53 -6.25 17.07
N ARG A 78 18.93 -6.24 15.84
CA ARG A 78 18.59 -5.05 15.01
C ARG A 78 17.22 -5.15 14.28
N TYR A 79 16.56 -4.01 13.92
CA TYR A 79 15.14 -3.92 13.42
C TYR A 79 14.81 -2.68 12.50
N ASP A 80 14.07 -2.78 11.35
CA ASP A 80 13.87 -1.66 10.34
C ASP A 80 12.44 -1.47 9.68
N GLY A 81 12.00 -0.23 9.26
CA GLY A 81 10.80 0.04 8.39
C GLY A 81 10.08 1.45 8.33
N SER A 82 9.52 1.82 7.14
CA SER A 82 9.19 3.18 6.56
C SER A 82 7.84 3.90 6.86
N ALA A 83 7.45 4.05 8.12
CA ALA A 83 6.53 5.12 8.58
C ALA A 83 7.20 5.78 9.80
N LEU A 84 6.72 6.93 10.30
CA LEU A 84 7.21 7.44 11.58
C LEU A 84 6.78 6.43 12.67
N ARG A 85 7.65 5.44 12.96
CA ARG A 85 7.50 4.49 14.05
C ARG A 85 8.07 5.18 15.28
N VAL A 86 7.21 5.67 16.16
CA VAL A 86 7.69 6.25 17.41
C VAL A 86 8.14 5.11 18.33
N LYS A 87 9.46 4.99 18.51
CA LYS A 87 10.09 4.13 19.52
C LYS A 87 9.79 4.72 20.91
N LEU A 88 8.61 4.43 21.46
CA LEU A 88 8.27 4.69 22.87
C LEU A 88 8.43 3.39 23.64
N SER A 89 9.54 3.28 24.40
CA SER A 89 10.01 2.12 25.17
C SER A 89 10.41 0.89 24.35
N ALA A 90 11.51 0.24 24.78
CA ALA A 90 12.27 -0.81 24.10
C ALA A 90 11.49 -2.10 23.75
N LEU A 91 10.58 -2.01 22.78
CA LEU A 91 9.94 -3.14 22.13
C LEU A 91 10.04 -2.96 20.61
N GLU A 92 10.90 -3.77 20.03
CA GLU A 92 11.34 -3.68 18.65
C GLU A 92 10.55 -4.68 17.79
N ASP A 93 9.60 -4.19 16.99
CA ASP A 93 8.73 -4.99 16.10
C ASP A 93 9.31 -5.09 14.67
N GLY A 94 10.31 -5.96 14.56
CA GLY A 94 10.83 -6.58 13.33
C GLY A 94 11.38 -7.97 13.70
N ASP A 95 11.77 -8.81 12.75
CA ASP A 95 12.49 -10.03 13.11
C ASP A 95 13.89 -9.61 13.57
N PRO A 96 14.31 -9.88 14.83
CA PRO A 96 15.63 -9.47 15.29
C PRO A 96 16.72 -10.08 14.40
N GLU A 97 17.57 -9.22 13.87
CA GLU A 97 18.76 -9.63 13.14
C GLU A 97 19.99 -9.65 14.05
N ILE A 98 20.74 -10.76 14.07
CA ILE A 98 22.04 -10.87 14.76
C ILE A 98 23.14 -11.25 13.78
N VAL A 99 24.37 -10.75 13.97
CA VAL A 99 25.53 -11.16 13.18
C VAL A 99 25.84 -12.64 13.44
N ARG A 100 26.03 -13.44 12.39
CA ARG A 100 26.20 -14.92 12.50
C ARG A 100 27.35 -15.33 13.43
N VAL A 101 28.48 -14.63 13.38
CA VAL A 101 29.64 -14.87 14.25
C VAL A 101 29.27 -14.65 15.73
N GLN A 102 28.53 -13.57 16.01
CA GLN A 102 28.08 -13.24 17.36
C GLN A 102 27.12 -14.31 17.90
N LEU A 103 26.19 -14.78 17.08
CA LEU A 103 25.26 -15.84 17.42
C LEU A 103 25.97 -17.18 17.70
N ARG A 104 26.91 -17.57 16.83
CA ARG A 104 27.67 -18.83 16.99
C ARG A 104 28.51 -18.79 18.27
N THR A 105 29.15 -17.64 18.56
CA THR A 105 29.91 -17.42 19.80
C THR A 105 29.04 -17.62 21.03
N MET A 106 27.86 -16.99 21.05
CA MET A 106 26.91 -17.09 22.16
C MET A 106 26.43 -18.54 22.38
N LEU A 107 26.10 -19.25 21.29
CA LEU A 107 25.60 -20.62 21.39
C LEU A 107 26.69 -21.60 21.84
N LEU A 108 27.94 -21.44 21.40
CA LEU A 108 29.04 -22.29 21.84
C LEU A 108 29.42 -22.04 23.30
N ALA A 109 29.40 -20.79 23.75
CA ALA A 109 29.64 -20.44 25.15
C ALA A 109 28.59 -21.03 26.11
N ALA A 110 27.40 -21.40 25.59
CA ALA A 110 26.34 -22.02 26.35
C ALA A 110 26.47 -23.56 26.47
N LEU A 111 27.42 -24.17 25.75
CA LEU A 111 27.65 -25.62 25.80
C LEU A 111 28.79 -25.96 26.79
N PRO A 112 28.72 -27.12 27.49
CA PRO A 112 29.83 -27.60 28.30
C PRO A 112 31.13 -27.76 27.49
N GLU A 113 32.27 -27.51 28.13
CA GLU A 113 33.58 -27.70 27.51
C GLU A 113 33.75 -29.16 27.04
N GLY A 114 34.31 -29.34 25.84
CA GLY A 114 34.46 -30.67 25.23
C GLY A 114 33.21 -31.21 24.51
N THR A 115 32.10 -30.46 24.46
CA THR A 115 30.88 -30.88 23.72
C THR A 115 31.08 -30.90 22.20
N VAL A 116 32.03 -30.12 21.67
CA VAL A 116 32.32 -30.04 20.23
C VAL A 116 33.68 -30.63 19.92
N GLU A 117 33.71 -31.64 19.04
CA GLU A 117 34.92 -32.22 18.48
C GLU A 117 35.17 -31.68 17.06
N TRP A 118 36.26 -30.93 16.91
CA TRP A 118 36.66 -30.26 15.67
C TRP A 118 37.56 -31.16 14.82
N GLY A 119 37.50 -30.99 13.49
CA GLY A 119 38.27 -31.78 12.52
C GLY A 119 37.67 -33.15 12.19
N PHE A 120 36.43 -33.42 12.59
CA PHE A 120 35.74 -34.68 12.36
C PHE A 120 34.64 -34.52 11.30
N LYS A 121 34.93 -35.00 10.09
CA LYS A 121 33.97 -35.04 8.98
C LYS A 121 33.31 -36.41 8.92
N LEU A 122 31.97 -36.45 8.88
CA LEU A 122 31.24 -37.69 8.66
C LEU A 122 31.55 -38.26 7.27
N GLU A 123 32.18 -39.44 7.21
CA GLU A 123 32.49 -40.15 5.96
C GLU A 123 31.37 -41.12 5.54
N GLY A 124 30.65 -41.69 6.51
CA GLY A 124 29.54 -42.60 6.27
C GLY A 124 28.87 -43.03 7.58
N VAL A 125 27.68 -43.61 7.47
CA VAL A 125 26.96 -44.21 8.59
C VAL A 125 26.76 -45.68 8.26
N VAL A 126 27.25 -46.58 9.12
CA VAL A 126 27.11 -48.03 8.95
C VAL A 126 26.22 -48.54 10.08
N GLN A 127 25.22 -49.34 9.72
CA GLN A 127 24.37 -50.00 10.70
C GLN A 127 25.08 -51.26 11.20
N GLU A 128 25.27 -51.39 12.50
CA GLU A 128 25.90 -52.55 13.10
C GLU A 128 24.93 -53.75 13.05
N GLN A 129 25.35 -54.86 12.43
CA GLN A 129 24.53 -56.08 12.35
C GLN A 129 24.67 -56.86 13.67
N GLY A 130 23.59 -56.96 14.44
CA GLY A 130 23.52 -57.82 15.63
C GLY A 130 23.19 -57.13 16.97
N ALA A 131 22.78 -55.86 16.98
CA ALA A 131 22.34 -55.19 18.20
C ALA A 131 21.15 -55.93 18.85
N GLN A 132 21.25 -56.20 20.15
CA GLN A 132 20.18 -56.83 20.93
C GLN A 132 19.40 -55.77 21.72
N GLU A 133 18.17 -56.13 22.08
CA GLU A 133 17.27 -55.29 22.88
C GLU A 133 17.93 -54.95 24.24
N GLY A 134 18.45 -53.72 24.36
CA GLY A 134 19.19 -53.25 25.54
C GLY A 134 20.53 -52.56 25.24
N ASP A 135 21.03 -52.61 24.01
CA ASP A 135 22.27 -51.93 23.62
C ASP A 135 22.13 -50.39 23.63
N PRO A 136 23.21 -49.65 23.93
CA PRO A 136 23.17 -48.19 23.98
C PRO A 136 22.87 -47.59 22.60
N LEU A 137 21.67 -47.04 22.45
CA LEU A 137 21.20 -46.37 21.24
C LEU A 137 22.05 -45.13 20.92
N LEU A 138 22.66 -45.13 19.74
CA LEU A 138 23.31 -43.95 19.16
C LEU A 138 22.36 -43.27 18.16
N PHE A 139 22.00 -42.02 18.44
CA PHE A 139 21.21 -41.20 17.53
C PHE A 139 22.11 -40.23 16.76
N LEU A 140 22.01 -40.24 15.43
CA LEU A 140 22.75 -39.31 14.57
C LEU A 140 21.81 -38.24 14.03
N VAL A 141 22.17 -36.97 14.25
CA VAL A 141 21.40 -35.82 13.77
C VAL A 141 22.21 -35.03 12.77
N ALA A 142 21.77 -35.04 11.51
CA ALA A 142 22.35 -34.23 10.45
C ALA A 142 21.46 -33.01 10.18
N ILE A 143 22.06 -31.82 10.11
CA ILE A 143 21.36 -30.56 9.86
C ILE A 143 21.76 -30.02 8.48
N ARG A 144 20.79 -29.94 7.55
CA ARG A 144 21.01 -29.36 6.22
C ARG A 144 19.98 -28.27 5.96
N GLY A 145 20.45 -27.04 5.69
CA GLY A 145 19.58 -25.91 5.34
C GLY A 145 18.56 -25.53 6.43
N GLY A 146 18.91 -25.67 7.71
CA GLY A 146 18.02 -25.33 8.83
C GLY A 146 16.94 -26.37 9.16
N ARG A 147 16.96 -27.53 8.50
CA ARG A 147 16.12 -28.69 8.86
C ARG A 147 16.99 -29.79 9.47
N SER A 148 16.61 -30.25 10.67
CA SER A 148 17.26 -31.37 11.36
C SER A 148 16.52 -32.67 11.01
N ARG A 149 17.24 -33.73 10.66
CA ARG A 149 16.69 -35.10 10.58
C ARG A 149 17.36 -35.97 11.64
N LEU A 150 16.55 -36.61 12.48
CA LEU A 150 16.99 -37.62 13.43
C LEU A 150 17.01 -38.97 12.71
N VAL A 151 18.16 -39.67 12.73
CA VAL A 151 18.26 -41.06 12.27
C VAL A 151 18.58 -41.91 13.49
N ALA A 152 17.63 -42.77 13.87
CA ALA A 152 17.85 -43.81 14.86
C ALA A 152 18.49 -45.01 14.16
N LEU A 153 19.62 -45.50 14.67
CA LEU A 153 20.18 -46.78 14.26
C LEU A 153 19.74 -47.82 15.29
N ASP A 154 18.53 -48.35 15.14
CA ASP A 154 18.11 -49.54 15.88
C ASP A 154 17.27 -50.49 15.01
N GLY A 155 17.53 -51.79 15.16
CA GLY A 155 16.90 -52.87 14.44
C GLY A 155 15.49 -53.14 14.96
N GLY A 156 14.48 -52.61 14.27
CA GLY A 156 13.08 -53.05 14.43
C GLY A 156 12.11 -51.95 14.83
N ALA A 157 11.47 -51.34 13.82
CA ALA A 157 10.21 -50.57 13.87
C ALA A 157 9.84 -49.67 15.08
N SER A 158 9.72 -48.38 14.74
CA SER A 158 8.82 -47.33 15.29
C SER A 158 9.17 -46.63 16.61
N LEU A 159 9.52 -45.34 16.49
CA LEU A 159 9.21 -44.30 17.47
C LEU A 159 8.72 -43.06 16.72
N GLY A 160 7.40 -43.02 16.52
CA GLY A 160 6.68 -41.82 16.16
C GLY A 160 6.52 -40.89 17.37
N SER A 161 6.59 -39.59 17.10
CA SER A 161 6.09 -38.48 17.92
C SER A 161 6.60 -38.32 19.36
N LEU A 162 7.49 -37.33 19.53
CA LEU A 162 7.51 -36.48 20.74
C LEU A 162 6.94 -35.07 20.50
N ASP A 163 6.57 -34.73 19.25
CA ASP A 163 5.96 -33.44 18.89
C ASP A 163 4.41 -33.39 19.00
N GLN A 164 3.74 -34.49 19.39
CA GLN A 164 2.27 -34.57 19.34
C GLN A 164 1.52 -34.36 20.67
N LEU A 165 2.18 -34.06 21.79
CA LEU A 165 1.46 -33.95 23.07
C LEU A 165 0.90 -32.56 23.44
N TYR A 166 1.11 -31.50 22.64
CA TYR A 166 0.64 -30.15 23.00
C TYR A 166 -0.21 -29.39 21.98
N TYR A 167 -0.49 -29.95 20.80
CA TYR A 167 -1.20 -29.23 19.72
C TYR A 167 -2.58 -29.78 19.33
N ARG A 168 -3.09 -30.77 20.08
CA ARG A 168 -4.19 -31.64 19.60
C ARG A 168 -5.58 -31.38 20.20
N HIS A 169 -5.85 -30.22 20.78
CA HIS A 169 -7.23 -29.81 21.10
C HIS A 169 -7.50 -28.39 20.58
N ASN A 170 -8.57 -28.26 19.80
CA ASN A 170 -9.20 -27.03 19.26
C ASN A 170 -8.83 -26.55 17.85
N ILE A 171 -8.83 -27.45 16.85
CA ILE A 171 -9.03 -27.03 15.44
C ILE A 171 -9.97 -28.00 14.74
N LEU A 172 -11.23 -28.09 15.18
CA LEU A 172 -12.31 -28.79 14.46
C LEU A 172 -13.70 -28.43 15.03
N GLN A 173 -14.06 -27.15 15.08
CA GLN A 173 -15.47 -26.71 15.25
C GLN A 173 -15.82 -25.36 14.56
N LEU A 174 -15.09 -24.98 13.50
CA LEU A 174 -15.45 -23.79 12.69
C LEU A 174 -16.27 -24.19 11.47
N HIS A 175 -17.54 -24.58 11.64
CA HIS A 175 -18.46 -24.63 10.48
C HIS A 175 -19.97 -24.41 10.70
N LYS A 176 -20.43 -23.80 11.79
CA LYS A 176 -21.82 -23.32 11.84
C LYS A 176 -21.93 -22.03 12.65
N GLN A 177 -22.04 -20.89 11.95
CA GLN A 177 -22.96 -19.80 12.29
C GLN A 177 -22.74 -18.61 11.34
N GLN A 178 -23.64 -18.47 10.38
CA GLN A 178 -24.05 -17.19 9.81
C GLN A 178 -25.58 -17.16 9.83
N LEU A 179 -26.12 -15.95 10.05
CA LEU A 179 -27.53 -15.58 10.24
C LEU A 179 -27.95 -15.44 11.72
N ARG A 180 -27.41 -14.40 12.38
CA ARG A 180 -28.22 -13.58 13.28
C ARG A 180 -28.04 -12.12 12.88
N SER A 181 -29.10 -11.52 12.37
CA SER A 181 -29.25 -10.07 12.28
C SER A 181 -29.43 -9.50 13.69
N PRO A 182 -28.63 -8.54 14.15
CA PRO A 182 -28.99 -7.73 15.29
C PRO A 182 -29.69 -6.46 14.78
N THR A 183 -31.00 -6.55 14.57
CA THR A 183 -31.89 -5.38 14.63
C THR A 183 -32.27 -5.16 16.10
N THR A 184 -31.28 -4.77 16.90
CA THR A 184 -31.53 -4.30 18.27
C THR A 184 -30.56 -3.16 18.55
N LYS A 185 -31.08 -1.99 18.98
CA LYS A 185 -30.27 -0.88 19.48
C LYS A 185 -29.43 -1.35 20.66
N MET A 186 -28.21 -1.83 20.41
CA MET A 186 -27.23 -2.17 21.43
C MET A 186 -26.29 -0.99 21.61
N THR A 187 -26.58 -0.15 22.60
CA THR A 187 -25.59 0.73 23.21
C THR A 187 -24.65 -0.14 24.05
N THR A 188 -23.34 -0.08 23.81
CA THR A 188 -22.39 -0.69 24.75
C THR A 188 -22.42 0.10 26.07
N GLU A 189 -22.29 -0.57 27.21
CA GLU A 189 -22.30 0.10 28.54
C GLU A 189 -21.23 1.19 28.67
N ASN A 190 -20.21 1.17 27.81
CA ASN A 190 -19.11 2.13 27.80
C ASN A 190 -19.27 3.30 26.82
N GLY A 191 -20.37 3.39 26.06
CA GLY A 191 -20.76 4.56 25.26
C GLY A 191 -20.37 4.54 23.78
N GLY A 192 -19.63 3.52 23.31
CA GLY A 192 -19.40 3.27 21.89
C GLY A 192 -20.64 2.66 21.22
N LYS A 193 -20.92 3.02 19.97
CA LYS A 193 -22.13 2.57 19.26
C LYS A 193 -21.78 1.62 18.12
N VAL A 194 -22.73 0.75 17.78
CA VAL A 194 -22.64 -0.02 16.53
C VAL A 194 -23.13 0.87 15.38
N ILE A 195 -22.25 1.15 14.43
CA ILE A 195 -22.55 1.99 13.27
C ILE A 195 -22.99 1.11 12.09
N THR A 196 -24.20 1.35 11.62
CA THR A 196 -24.85 0.66 10.52
C THR A 196 -25.16 1.65 9.40
N ILE A 197 -25.53 1.12 8.23
CA ILE A 197 -25.96 1.93 7.08
C ILE A 197 -27.17 2.80 7.45
N ASP A 198 -28.04 2.32 8.35
CA ASP A 198 -29.27 3.01 8.70
C ASP A 198 -29.07 4.13 9.74
N ASN A 199 -28.00 4.09 10.54
CA ASN A 199 -27.80 5.04 11.63
C ASN A 199 -26.57 5.97 11.47
N TYR A 200 -25.64 5.69 10.54
CA TYR A 200 -24.37 6.44 10.49
C TYR A 200 -24.54 7.95 10.36
N ARG A 201 -25.55 8.41 9.62
CA ARG A 201 -25.83 9.86 9.45
C ARG A 201 -26.19 10.55 10.77
N ALA A 202 -26.91 9.85 11.65
CA ALA A 202 -27.36 10.39 12.93
C ALA A 202 -26.29 10.22 14.02
N GLU A 203 -25.51 9.14 13.95
CA GLU A 203 -24.58 8.76 15.01
C GLU A 203 -23.16 9.34 14.82
N MET A 204 -22.76 9.64 13.58
CA MET A 204 -21.44 10.19 13.29
C MET A 204 -21.49 11.71 13.15
N SER A 205 -20.49 12.40 13.71
CA SER A 205 -20.33 13.85 13.51
C SER A 205 -20.27 14.19 12.03
N GLN A 206 -20.98 15.24 11.62
CA GLN A 206 -20.99 15.73 10.24
C GLN A 206 -19.94 16.82 10.05
N TYR A 207 -19.60 17.11 8.79
CA TYR A 207 -18.78 18.28 8.48
C TYR A 207 -19.52 19.56 8.89
N SER A 208 -18.78 20.51 9.48
CA SER A 208 -19.25 21.86 9.77
C SER A 208 -18.20 22.86 9.32
N ALA A 209 -18.62 23.82 8.50
CA ALA A 209 -17.76 24.92 8.07
C ALA A 209 -17.41 25.88 9.23
N ASP A 210 -18.18 25.84 10.31
CA ASP A 210 -17.98 26.64 11.50
C ASP A 210 -16.95 25.99 12.44
N GLY A 211 -16.34 26.78 13.30
CA GLY A 211 -15.43 26.31 14.34
C GLY A 211 -14.03 26.93 14.28
N PRO A 212 -13.20 26.67 15.30
CA PRO A 212 -11.90 27.34 15.46
C PRO A 212 -10.83 26.88 14.45
N ASN A 213 -10.98 25.67 13.91
CA ASN A 213 -10.14 25.12 12.83
C ASN A 213 -10.88 23.96 12.14
N GLN A 214 -10.36 23.49 11.01
CA GLN A 214 -10.94 22.39 10.23
C GLN A 214 -10.16 21.07 10.38
N LEU A 215 -9.61 20.80 11.56
CA LEU A 215 -8.84 19.57 11.80
C LEU A 215 -9.73 18.44 12.31
N TYR A 216 -9.50 17.25 11.78
CA TYR A 216 -10.22 16.01 12.11
C TYR A 216 -9.24 14.89 12.42
N GLY A 217 -9.40 14.25 13.58
CA GLY A 217 -8.62 13.10 14.01
C GLY A 217 -9.36 11.79 13.75
N LEU A 218 -8.74 10.83 13.07
CA LEU A 218 -9.34 9.51 12.82
C LEU A 218 -8.44 8.38 13.27
N VAL A 219 -9.03 7.41 13.96
CA VAL A 219 -8.39 6.15 14.32
C VAL A 219 -9.19 4.98 13.72
N ASP A 220 -8.53 4.19 12.87
CA ASP A 220 -9.01 2.94 12.30
C ASP A 220 -8.35 1.76 13.04
N MET A 221 -9.11 1.12 13.92
CA MET A 221 -8.71 -0.09 14.65
C MET A 221 -8.95 -1.34 13.80
N GLY A 222 -8.17 -1.48 12.73
CA GLY A 222 -8.26 -2.60 11.79
C GLY A 222 -7.50 -3.85 12.25
N SER A 223 -7.90 -5.00 11.69
CA SER A 223 -7.36 -6.33 12.02
C SER A 223 -5.82 -6.46 11.93
N ASN A 224 -5.17 -5.76 11.00
CA ASN A 224 -3.72 -5.86 10.75
C ASN A 224 -2.90 -4.69 11.34
N GLY A 225 -3.53 -3.80 12.12
CA GLY A 225 -2.88 -2.60 12.61
C GLY A 225 -3.87 -1.48 12.91
N ILE A 226 -3.61 -0.76 14.00
CA ILE A 226 -4.34 0.46 14.33
C ILE A 226 -3.69 1.64 13.60
N ARG A 227 -4.47 2.40 12.84
CA ARG A 227 -3.98 3.53 12.04
C ARG A 227 -4.60 4.83 12.53
N PHE A 228 -3.77 5.86 12.68
CA PHE A 228 -4.17 7.18 13.09
C PHE A 228 -3.82 8.21 12.02
N SER A 229 -4.67 9.22 11.85
CA SER A 229 -4.38 10.39 11.03
C SER A 229 -5.07 11.64 11.55
N ILE A 230 -4.46 12.78 11.27
CA ILE A 230 -5.10 14.10 11.34
C ILE A 230 -5.19 14.63 9.91
N SER A 231 -6.39 15.06 9.53
CA SER A 231 -6.65 15.70 8.24
C SER A 231 -7.18 17.11 8.42
N ASP A 232 -6.79 18.00 7.52
CA ASP A 232 -7.28 19.37 7.40
C ASP A 232 -8.36 19.43 6.30
N LEU A 233 -9.56 19.80 6.70
CA LEU A 233 -10.72 19.97 5.82
C LEU A 233 -11.00 21.45 5.51
N SER A 234 -10.03 22.35 5.61
CA SER A 234 -10.18 23.75 5.16
C SER A 234 -10.50 23.83 3.67
N VAL A 235 -10.00 22.87 2.88
CA VAL A 235 -10.46 22.56 1.53
C VAL A 235 -11.05 21.14 1.57
N PRO A 236 -12.34 21.00 1.97
CA PRO A 236 -12.85 19.72 2.49
C PRO A 236 -12.74 18.58 1.49
N ARG A 237 -12.95 18.85 0.20
CA ARG A 237 -12.91 17.85 -0.87
C ARG A 237 -11.54 17.19 -1.05
N LEU A 238 -10.45 17.84 -0.65
CA LEU A 238 -9.09 17.32 -0.79
C LEU A 238 -8.67 16.36 0.32
N LEU A 239 -9.41 16.31 1.45
CA LEU A 239 -9.13 15.39 2.56
C LEU A 239 -7.66 15.40 3.02
N HIS A 240 -7.01 16.59 3.02
CA HIS A 240 -5.57 16.70 3.13
C HIS A 240 -5.07 16.14 4.47
N CYS A 241 -4.36 15.01 4.42
CA CYS A 241 -3.80 14.37 5.61
C CYS A 241 -2.47 15.02 6.01
N ILE A 242 -2.48 15.75 7.13
CA ILE A 242 -1.33 16.49 7.65
C ILE A 242 -0.49 15.69 8.65
N TYR A 243 -1.06 14.64 9.24
CA TYR A 243 -0.35 13.72 10.15
C TYR A 243 -0.87 12.30 9.97
N ARG A 244 0.03 11.31 10.06
CA ARG A 244 -0.35 9.89 10.09
C ARG A 244 0.61 9.09 10.96
N GLU A 245 0.07 8.13 11.69
CA GLU A 245 0.82 7.17 12.48
C GLU A 245 0.18 5.78 12.37
N ARG A 246 0.98 4.72 12.49
CA ARG A 246 0.48 3.34 12.55
C ARG A 246 1.06 2.67 13.77
N ALA A 247 0.20 2.21 14.68
CA ALA A 247 0.61 1.33 15.75
C ALA A 247 0.73 -0.11 15.21
N PRO A 248 1.86 -0.80 15.45
CA PRO A 248 2.10 -2.16 14.97
C PRO A 248 1.36 -3.23 15.78
N ILE A 249 0.10 -2.98 16.15
CA ILE A 249 -0.74 -3.90 16.92
C ILE A 249 -1.70 -4.60 15.96
N SER A 250 -1.43 -5.87 15.66
CA SER A 250 -2.34 -6.71 14.85
C SER A 250 -3.44 -7.27 15.75
N LEU A 251 -4.62 -6.65 15.72
CA LEU A 251 -5.77 -7.11 16.53
C LEU A 251 -6.21 -8.52 16.14
N TYR A 252 -6.02 -8.93 14.88
CA TYR A 252 -6.29 -10.31 14.46
C TYR A 252 -5.33 -11.30 15.12
N ASP A 253 -4.03 -11.04 15.04
CA ASP A 253 -3.03 -11.94 15.62
C ASP A 253 -3.15 -11.96 17.16
N ALA A 254 -3.53 -10.83 17.77
CA ALA A 254 -3.75 -10.73 19.21
C ALA A 254 -5.02 -11.47 19.68
N LEU A 255 -6.08 -11.51 18.87
CA LEU A 255 -7.31 -12.24 19.18
C LEU A 255 -7.16 -13.76 19.03
N HIS A 256 -6.20 -14.18 18.20
CA HIS A 256 -5.87 -15.58 17.92
C HIS A 256 -4.50 -15.98 18.48
N GLU A 257 -4.05 -15.31 19.53
CA GLU A 257 -2.82 -15.66 20.23
C GLU A 257 -2.90 -17.09 20.78
N SER A 258 -1.82 -17.85 20.72
CA SER A 258 -1.73 -19.24 21.18
C SER A 258 -0.72 -19.37 22.31
N THR A 259 -0.94 -18.63 23.40
CA THR A 259 -0.13 -18.74 24.63
C THR A 259 -0.80 -19.72 25.61
N PRO A 260 -0.09 -20.30 26.59
CA PRO A 260 -0.70 -21.22 27.55
C PRO A 260 -1.90 -20.63 28.31
N THR A 261 -1.95 -19.30 28.42
CA THR A 261 -3.00 -18.54 29.10
C THR A 261 -4.03 -17.91 28.14
N SER A 262 -3.88 -18.08 26.82
CA SER A 262 -4.81 -17.47 25.85
C SER A 262 -6.16 -18.18 25.86
N LYS A 263 -7.23 -17.38 25.90
CA LYS A 263 -8.60 -17.84 25.65
C LYS A 263 -8.98 -17.47 24.22
N GLU A 264 -9.72 -18.34 23.55
CA GLU A 264 -10.21 -18.07 22.20
C GLU A 264 -11.08 -16.81 22.20
N PHE A 265 -10.94 -15.97 21.16
CA PHE A 265 -11.68 -14.72 21.02
C PHE A 265 -11.54 -13.73 22.18
N HIS A 266 -10.46 -13.82 22.96
CA HIS A 266 -10.15 -12.86 24.02
C HIS A 266 -8.83 -12.13 23.75
N PHE A 267 -8.81 -10.83 24.02
CA PHE A 267 -7.56 -10.07 24.10
C PHE A 267 -6.89 -10.28 25.46
N SER A 268 -5.58 -10.50 25.48
CA SER A 268 -4.81 -10.58 26.72
C SER A 268 -4.70 -9.21 27.43
N PRO A 269 -4.55 -9.17 28.77
CA PRO A 269 -4.46 -7.90 29.51
C PRO A 269 -3.33 -6.98 29.03
N SER A 270 -2.20 -7.56 28.58
CA SER A 270 -1.08 -6.80 28.02
C SER A 270 -1.44 -6.12 26.70
N ILE A 271 -2.20 -6.79 25.83
CA ILE A 271 -2.71 -6.20 24.58
C ILE A 271 -3.71 -5.09 24.88
N ILE A 272 -4.62 -5.30 25.83
CA ILE A 272 -5.60 -4.28 26.24
C ILE A 272 -4.87 -3.01 26.71
N GLN A 273 -3.88 -3.15 27.60
CA GLN A 273 -3.08 -2.03 28.08
C GLN A 273 -2.33 -1.34 26.94
N ARG A 274 -1.67 -2.10 26.05
CA ARG A 274 -0.92 -1.54 24.91
C ARG A 274 -1.83 -0.75 23.96
N VAL A 275 -3.05 -1.22 23.71
CA VAL A 275 -4.04 -0.49 22.91
C VAL A 275 -4.50 0.78 23.64
N ALA A 276 -4.79 0.71 24.94
CA ALA A 276 -5.19 1.85 25.74
C ALA A 276 -4.11 2.96 25.77
N ASP A 277 -2.84 2.59 25.92
CA ASP A 277 -1.70 3.52 25.88
C ASP A 277 -1.53 4.15 24.48
N THR A 278 -1.73 3.34 23.44
CA THR A 278 -1.72 3.83 22.05
C THR A 278 -2.83 4.86 21.81
N MET A 279 -4.03 4.64 22.35
CA MET A 279 -5.14 5.60 22.23
C MET A 279 -4.88 6.88 23.03
N ALA A 280 -4.30 6.77 24.22
CA ALA A 280 -3.90 7.94 25.02
C ALA A 280 -2.87 8.80 24.27
N ARG A 281 -1.90 8.16 23.59
CA ARG A 281 -0.96 8.84 22.71
C ARG A 281 -1.67 9.57 21.57
N PHE A 282 -2.58 8.91 20.85
CA PHE A 282 -3.30 9.56 19.75
C PHE A 282 -4.16 10.74 20.22
N ALA A 283 -4.81 10.63 21.38
CA ALA A 283 -5.52 11.74 22.01
C ALA A 283 -4.58 12.93 22.30
N SER A 284 -3.42 12.68 22.90
CA SER A 284 -2.41 13.71 23.18
C SER A 284 -1.88 14.39 21.90
N ILE A 285 -1.71 13.65 20.81
CA ILE A 285 -1.33 14.24 19.51
C ILE A 285 -2.46 15.13 18.98
N CYS A 286 -3.71 14.68 19.02
CA CYS A 286 -4.86 15.51 18.67
C CYS A 286 -4.90 16.82 19.47
N GLU A 287 -4.67 16.77 20.79
CA GLU A 287 -4.59 17.95 21.64
C GLU A 287 -3.46 18.90 21.23
N SER A 288 -2.28 18.36 20.90
CA SER A 288 -1.12 19.14 20.44
C SER A 288 -1.39 19.88 19.13
N TYR A 289 -2.11 19.23 18.20
CA TYR A 289 -2.59 19.84 16.96
C TYR A 289 -3.85 20.71 17.15
N ARG A 290 -4.42 20.76 18.35
CA ARG A 290 -5.66 21.46 18.69
C ARG A 290 -6.88 20.97 17.89
N VAL A 291 -6.95 19.66 17.64
CA VAL A 291 -8.12 19.02 17.04
C VAL A 291 -9.30 19.13 18.03
N PRO A 292 -10.47 19.67 17.62
CA PRO A 292 -11.66 19.72 18.48
C PRO A 292 -12.11 18.32 18.90
N LYS A 293 -12.51 18.15 20.17
CA LYS A 293 -12.83 16.83 20.74
C LYS A 293 -13.98 16.11 20.01
N ASP A 294 -14.96 16.87 19.54
CA ASP A 294 -16.11 16.41 18.74
C ASP A 294 -15.73 15.99 17.30
N ARG A 295 -14.50 16.28 16.88
CA ARG A 295 -13.93 15.93 15.57
C ARG A 295 -12.91 14.80 15.62
N ILE A 296 -12.81 14.11 16.76
CA ILE A 296 -12.02 12.89 16.90
C ILE A 296 -12.97 11.69 16.74
N SER A 297 -12.73 10.86 15.74
CA SER A 297 -13.51 9.65 15.47
C SER A 297 -12.63 8.42 15.59
N VAL A 298 -13.01 7.47 16.46
CA VAL A 298 -12.33 6.17 16.58
C VAL A 298 -13.31 5.08 16.18
N PHE A 299 -12.92 4.23 15.25
CA PHE A 299 -13.76 3.14 14.80
C PHE A 299 -12.99 1.81 14.70
N ALA A 300 -13.70 0.72 14.92
CA ALA A 300 -13.13 -0.62 14.91
C ALA A 300 -13.90 -1.60 14.02
N THR A 301 -13.20 -2.62 13.52
CA THR A 301 -13.74 -3.57 12.55
C THR A 301 -13.82 -5.00 13.10
N GLU A 302 -13.52 -6.01 12.28
CA GLU A 302 -13.79 -7.44 12.52
C GLU A 302 -13.30 -7.96 13.86
N ALA A 303 -12.04 -7.70 14.23
CA ALA A 303 -11.47 -8.23 15.48
C ALA A 303 -12.24 -7.75 16.72
N MET A 304 -12.66 -6.49 16.75
CA MET A 304 -13.45 -5.94 17.86
C MET A 304 -14.92 -6.39 17.84
N ARG A 305 -15.48 -6.71 16.66
CA ARG A 305 -16.82 -7.31 16.55
C ARG A 305 -16.87 -8.71 17.16
N THR A 306 -15.82 -9.50 16.94
CA THR A 306 -15.76 -10.92 17.31
C THR A 306 -15.27 -11.14 18.75
N ALA A 307 -14.47 -10.23 19.31
CA ALA A 307 -13.94 -10.39 20.66
C ALA A 307 -15.04 -10.47 21.73
N GLU A 308 -14.98 -11.51 22.56
CA GLU A 308 -15.95 -11.72 23.65
C GLU A 308 -15.70 -10.75 24.81
N ASN A 309 -14.44 -10.39 25.08
CA ASN A 309 -14.05 -9.40 26.08
C ASN A 309 -13.86 -7.99 25.53
N ARG A 310 -14.55 -7.63 24.44
CA ARG A 310 -14.42 -6.29 23.83
C ARG A 310 -14.75 -5.15 24.80
N ASP A 311 -15.65 -5.37 25.77
CA ASP A 311 -16.07 -4.32 26.69
C ASP A 311 -14.93 -3.92 27.65
N GLU A 312 -14.01 -4.83 27.96
CA GLU A 312 -12.81 -4.56 28.78
C GLU A 312 -11.87 -3.58 28.06
N ILE A 313 -11.60 -3.82 26.77
CA ILE A 313 -10.73 -2.94 25.98
C ILE A 313 -11.38 -1.58 25.71
N LEU A 314 -12.70 -1.54 25.48
CA LEU A 314 -13.45 -0.28 25.35
C LEU A 314 -13.39 0.55 26.63
N ALA A 315 -13.55 -0.08 27.79
CA ALA A 315 -13.41 0.58 29.09
C ALA A 315 -11.99 1.12 29.31
N ALA A 316 -10.97 0.32 28.97
CA ALA A 316 -9.57 0.70 29.10
C ALA A 316 -9.23 1.93 28.23
N ILE A 317 -9.68 1.94 26.97
CA ILE A 317 -9.48 3.08 26.05
C ILE A 317 -10.15 4.34 26.58
N LYS A 318 -11.41 4.24 27.00
CA LYS A 318 -12.16 5.38 27.55
C LYS A 318 -11.48 5.94 28.80
N LYS A 319 -11.01 5.06 29.69
CA LYS A 319 -10.28 5.45 30.90
C LYS A 319 -8.95 6.14 30.61
N SER A 320 -8.17 5.64 29.64
CA SER A 320 -6.82 6.15 29.36
C SER A 320 -6.81 7.42 28.51
N SER A 321 -7.77 7.56 27.59
CA SER A 321 -7.75 8.58 26.53
C SER A 321 -8.99 9.48 26.49
N GLY A 322 -10.07 9.08 27.18
CA GLY A 322 -11.37 9.73 27.05
C GLY A 322 -12.09 9.47 25.71
N LEU A 323 -11.47 8.73 24.79
CA LEU A 323 -12.03 8.45 23.47
C LEU A 323 -13.08 7.34 23.54
N LEU A 324 -14.12 7.48 22.73
CA LEU A 324 -15.13 6.45 22.48
C LEU A 324 -14.82 5.74 21.17
N VAL A 325 -15.05 4.43 21.13
CA VAL A 325 -14.80 3.61 19.94
C VAL A 325 -16.12 3.11 19.37
N ASP A 326 -16.38 3.45 18.12
CA ASP A 326 -17.54 2.99 17.37
C ASP A 326 -17.22 1.68 16.63
N ILE A 327 -18.13 0.71 16.70
CA ILE A 327 -17.95 -0.59 16.03
C ILE A 327 -18.68 -0.57 14.70
N LEU A 328 -17.96 -0.67 13.59
CA LEU A 328 -18.56 -0.65 12.26
C LEU A 328 -19.22 -2.00 11.95
N SER A 329 -20.44 -1.99 11.43
CA SER A 329 -21.03 -3.20 10.83
C SER A 329 -20.27 -3.60 9.54
N PRO A 330 -20.30 -4.87 9.10
CA PRO A 330 -19.62 -5.30 7.87
C PRO A 330 -20.04 -4.51 6.61
N GLY A 331 -21.34 -4.18 6.50
CA GLY A 331 -21.85 -3.36 5.40
C GLY A 331 -21.32 -1.93 5.45
N MET A 332 -21.21 -1.35 6.65
CA MET A 332 -20.66 -0.01 6.86
C MET A 332 -19.16 0.06 6.57
N GLU A 333 -18.40 -0.95 7.00
CA GLU A 333 -16.97 -1.09 6.68
C GLU A 333 -16.76 -1.18 5.16
N SER A 334 -17.58 -1.97 4.47
CA SER A 334 -17.52 -2.10 3.00
C SER A 334 -17.83 -0.77 2.30
N LEU A 335 -18.84 -0.04 2.80
CA LEU A 335 -19.20 1.27 2.28
C LEU A 335 -18.08 2.29 2.50
N PHE A 336 -17.47 2.39 3.68
CA PHE A 336 -16.36 3.30 3.89
C PHE A 336 -15.13 2.93 3.08
N GLY A 337 -14.84 1.63 2.88
CA GLY A 337 -13.78 1.21 1.97
C GLY A 337 -14.03 1.71 0.53
N ALA A 338 -15.24 1.48 0.01
CA ALA A 338 -15.63 1.92 -1.33
C ALA A 338 -15.63 3.44 -1.46
N MET A 339 -16.17 4.17 -0.48
CA MET A 339 -16.24 5.63 -0.50
C MET A 339 -14.88 6.29 -0.28
N GLY A 340 -13.99 5.64 0.48
CA GLY A 340 -12.60 6.05 0.60
C GLY A 340 -11.88 5.98 -0.73
N ALA A 341 -12.07 4.90 -1.49
CA ALA A 341 -11.53 4.81 -2.84
C ALA A 341 -12.20 5.79 -3.82
N ARG A 342 -13.54 5.92 -3.80
CA ARG A 342 -14.32 6.92 -4.55
C ARG A 342 -13.82 8.34 -4.31
N SER A 343 -13.42 8.67 -3.08
CA SER A 343 -12.95 10.00 -2.72
C SER A 343 -11.75 10.44 -3.55
N GLY A 344 -10.94 9.50 -4.06
CA GLY A 344 -9.77 9.77 -4.88
C GLY A 344 -10.06 10.17 -6.33
N TYR A 345 -11.31 10.17 -6.79
CA TYR A 345 -11.65 10.39 -8.21
C TYR A 345 -12.78 11.40 -8.36
N THR A 346 -12.92 11.99 -9.56
CA THR A 346 -14.04 12.90 -9.88
C THR A 346 -15.33 12.11 -10.02
N ALA A 347 -15.31 11.05 -10.83
CA ALA A 347 -16.41 10.11 -11.01
C ALA A 347 -15.86 8.69 -11.07
N VAL A 348 -16.70 7.70 -10.76
CA VAL A 348 -16.36 6.28 -10.86
C VAL A 348 -17.54 5.50 -11.44
N ASP A 349 -17.22 4.52 -12.27
CA ASP A 349 -18.15 3.54 -12.82
C ASP A 349 -17.41 2.20 -12.92
N GLY A 350 -17.74 1.26 -12.04
CA GLY A 350 -17.14 -0.06 -12.04
C GLY A 350 -17.25 -0.84 -10.74
N LEU A 351 -16.58 -1.99 -10.70
CA LEU A 351 -16.53 -2.86 -9.53
C LEU A 351 -15.51 -2.34 -8.53
N PHE A 352 -15.91 -2.24 -7.27
CA PHE A 352 -15.01 -1.96 -6.15
C PHE A 352 -14.72 -3.25 -5.40
N MET A 353 -13.44 -3.54 -5.19
CA MET A 353 -13.03 -4.71 -4.42
C MET A 353 -11.95 -4.37 -3.42
N ASP A 354 -12.09 -4.89 -2.20
CA ASP A 354 -11.09 -4.77 -1.13
C ASP A 354 -10.60 -6.15 -0.72
N LEU A 355 -9.29 -6.38 -0.75
CA LEU A 355 -8.68 -7.60 -0.24
C LEU A 355 -7.92 -7.32 1.06
N GLY A 356 -8.59 -7.67 2.16
CA GLY A 356 -8.08 -7.63 3.52
C GLY A 356 -7.35 -8.91 3.95
N GLY A 357 -7.17 -9.06 5.27
CA GLY A 357 -6.55 -10.24 5.87
C GLY A 357 -7.52 -11.43 6.02
N GLY A 358 -8.75 -11.16 6.46
CA GLY A 358 -9.79 -12.17 6.73
C GLY A 358 -10.79 -12.38 5.60
N SER A 359 -11.04 -11.35 4.78
CA SER A 359 -12.07 -11.37 3.74
C SER A 359 -11.67 -10.60 2.47
N VAL A 360 -12.45 -10.81 1.41
CA VAL A 360 -12.47 -9.99 0.20
C VAL A 360 -13.88 -9.50 -0.06
N GLN A 361 -14.05 -8.20 -0.28
CA GLN A 361 -15.34 -7.56 -0.56
C GLN A 361 -15.48 -7.26 -2.05
N MET A 362 -16.70 -7.30 -2.57
CA MET A 362 -17.05 -6.85 -3.92
C MET A 362 -18.36 -6.05 -3.88
N THR A 363 -18.39 -4.92 -4.56
CA THR A 363 -19.60 -4.14 -4.85
C THR A 363 -19.48 -3.42 -6.20
N TYR A 364 -20.56 -2.81 -6.67
CA TYR A 364 -20.60 -1.98 -7.86
C TYR A 364 -20.94 -0.54 -7.47
N VAL A 365 -20.21 0.41 -8.04
CA VAL A 365 -20.40 1.85 -7.79
C VAL A 365 -20.45 2.56 -9.13
N ASN A 366 -21.51 3.35 -9.33
CA ASN A 366 -21.63 4.29 -10.43
C ASN A 366 -22.08 5.64 -9.88
N SER A 367 -21.16 6.61 -9.84
CA SER A 367 -21.45 7.94 -9.29
C SER A 367 -22.17 8.86 -10.27
N GLY A 368 -22.40 8.44 -11.52
CA GLY A 368 -22.99 9.28 -12.57
C GLY A 368 -24.45 8.99 -12.92
N LEU A 369 -25.01 7.88 -12.42
CA LEU A 369 -26.36 7.44 -12.83
C LEU A 369 -27.46 7.73 -11.82
N GLU A 370 -27.19 7.67 -10.50
CA GLU A 370 -28.24 7.72 -9.48
C GLU A 370 -27.78 8.44 -8.21
N ASP A 371 -28.67 9.28 -7.66
CA ASP A 371 -28.51 9.80 -6.30
C ASP A 371 -28.55 8.66 -5.28
N GLY A 372 -27.72 8.73 -4.25
CA GLY A 372 -27.64 7.69 -3.23
C GLY A 372 -26.94 6.40 -3.69
N TYR A 373 -26.13 6.46 -4.77
CA TYR A 373 -25.30 5.36 -5.25
C TYR A 373 -24.43 4.73 -4.14
N ASP A 374 -24.03 5.52 -3.15
CA ASP A 374 -23.26 5.11 -1.98
C ASP A 374 -24.04 4.08 -1.15
N ILE A 375 -25.30 4.38 -0.81
CA ILE A 375 -26.18 3.47 -0.06
C ILE A 375 -26.52 2.22 -0.89
N LEU A 376 -26.79 2.40 -2.19
CA LEU A 376 -27.06 1.27 -3.09
C LEU A 376 -25.88 0.30 -3.19
N ALA A 377 -24.66 0.83 -3.34
CA ALA A 377 -23.43 0.06 -3.34
C ALA A 377 -23.21 -0.65 -2.00
N ALA A 378 -23.49 0.02 -0.87
CA ALA A 378 -23.38 -0.60 0.46
C ALA A 378 -24.33 -1.79 0.62
N GLY A 379 -25.60 -1.64 0.25
CA GLY A 379 -26.60 -2.69 0.33
C GLY A 379 -26.40 -3.82 -0.68
N ALA A 380 -25.62 -3.59 -1.74
CA ALA A 380 -25.22 -4.63 -2.69
C ALA A 380 -23.91 -5.33 -2.34
N ALA A 381 -23.10 -4.78 -1.44
CA ALA A 381 -21.78 -5.32 -1.14
C ALA A 381 -21.88 -6.76 -0.62
N ARG A 382 -20.96 -7.60 -1.10
CA ARG A 382 -20.78 -8.98 -0.62
C ARG A 382 -19.39 -9.12 -0.04
N SER A 383 -19.31 -9.74 1.14
CA SER A 383 -18.07 -10.05 1.82
C SER A 383 -17.83 -11.56 1.76
N LEU A 384 -16.75 -11.96 1.10
CA LEU A 384 -16.35 -13.35 0.94
C LEU A 384 -15.25 -13.69 1.96
N PRO A 385 -15.28 -14.86 2.60
CA PRO A 385 -14.35 -15.23 3.68
C PRO A 385 -12.96 -15.69 3.18
N PHE A 386 -12.40 -15.02 2.16
CA PHE A 386 -11.14 -15.39 1.48
C PHE A 386 -10.07 -14.28 1.52
N GLY A 387 -9.85 -13.68 2.68
CA GLY A 387 -8.75 -12.71 2.84
C GLY A 387 -7.38 -13.36 2.67
N ALA A 388 -6.36 -12.56 2.37
CA ALA A 388 -5.03 -13.05 2.00
C ALA A 388 -4.40 -13.95 3.07
N ALA A 389 -4.56 -13.61 4.36
CA ALA A 389 -3.99 -14.41 5.46
C ALA A 389 -4.75 -15.73 5.64
N LYS A 390 -6.09 -15.66 5.68
CA LYS A 390 -6.96 -16.84 5.83
C LYS A 390 -6.77 -17.82 4.66
N LEU A 391 -6.69 -17.30 3.45
CA LEU A 391 -6.48 -18.11 2.25
C LEU A 391 -5.07 -18.71 2.21
N THR A 392 -4.03 -17.97 2.63
CA THR A 392 -2.67 -18.52 2.74
C THR A 392 -2.63 -19.75 3.65
N LEU A 393 -3.29 -19.68 4.81
CA LEU A 393 -3.39 -20.83 5.72
C LEU A 393 -4.15 -22.00 5.09
N ALA A 394 -5.34 -21.73 4.51
CA ALA A 394 -6.17 -22.77 3.90
C ALA A 394 -5.50 -23.46 2.70
N LEU A 395 -4.63 -22.75 1.97
CA LEU A 395 -3.85 -23.29 0.85
C LEU A 395 -2.58 -24.04 1.28
N SER A 396 -2.12 -23.86 2.51
CA SER A 396 -0.94 -24.55 3.04
C SER A 396 -1.21 -26.02 3.43
N VAL A 397 -2.49 -26.38 3.59
CA VAL A 397 -2.94 -27.74 3.92
C VAL A 397 -3.43 -28.41 2.64
N GLN A 398 -2.80 -29.54 2.26
CA GLN A 398 -3.05 -30.19 0.96
C GLN A 398 -4.51 -30.62 0.78
N ASP A 399 -5.13 -31.19 1.81
CA ASP A 399 -6.50 -31.71 1.75
C ASP A 399 -7.56 -30.61 1.54
N THR A 400 -7.31 -29.39 2.04
CA THR A 400 -8.27 -28.28 1.96
C THR A 400 -8.01 -27.34 0.78
N ALA A 401 -6.82 -27.38 0.19
CA ALA A 401 -6.42 -26.40 -0.83
C ALA A 401 -7.30 -26.46 -2.09
N HIS A 402 -7.62 -27.67 -2.58
CA HIS A 402 -8.45 -27.82 -3.78
C HIS A 402 -9.89 -27.35 -3.54
N ALA A 403 -10.52 -27.82 -2.45
CA ALA A 403 -11.87 -27.42 -2.08
C ALA A 403 -12.00 -25.91 -1.88
N THR A 404 -11.03 -25.28 -1.20
CA THR A 404 -11.01 -23.83 -0.96
C THR A 404 -10.92 -23.04 -2.27
N LYS A 405 -10.08 -23.47 -3.21
CA LYS A 405 -9.98 -22.82 -4.53
C LYS A 405 -11.28 -22.92 -5.32
N THR A 406 -11.93 -24.09 -5.30
CA THR A 406 -13.22 -24.31 -5.96
C THR A 406 -14.29 -23.42 -5.33
N GLU A 407 -14.38 -23.37 -4.00
CA GLU A 407 -15.34 -22.52 -3.30
C GLU A 407 -15.11 -21.02 -3.60
N LEU A 408 -13.85 -20.58 -3.60
CA LEU A 408 -13.47 -19.21 -3.95
C LEU A 408 -13.95 -18.85 -5.37
N ARG A 409 -13.72 -19.74 -6.35
CA ARG A 409 -14.14 -19.52 -7.74
C ARG A 409 -15.66 -19.42 -7.86
N THR A 410 -16.39 -20.37 -7.26
CA THR A 410 -17.85 -20.40 -7.30
C THR A 410 -18.43 -19.14 -6.66
N ARG A 411 -18.04 -18.80 -5.43
CA ARG A 411 -18.60 -17.62 -4.74
C ARG A 411 -18.22 -16.30 -5.42
N MET A 412 -17.04 -16.21 -6.06
CA MET A 412 -16.66 -15.04 -6.85
C MET A 412 -17.58 -14.86 -8.06
N LYS A 413 -17.88 -15.96 -8.77
CA LYS A 413 -18.80 -15.95 -9.92
C LYS A 413 -20.22 -15.61 -9.49
N ASP A 414 -20.73 -16.25 -8.45
CA ASP A 414 -22.08 -16.01 -7.93
C ASP A 414 -22.25 -14.55 -7.51
N THR A 415 -21.25 -13.99 -6.81
CA THR A 415 -21.26 -12.58 -6.40
C THR A 415 -21.32 -11.64 -7.60
N PHE A 416 -20.53 -11.90 -8.65
CA PHE A 416 -20.55 -11.10 -9.86
C PHE A 416 -21.90 -11.21 -10.59
N ASP A 417 -22.47 -12.41 -10.68
CA ASP A 417 -23.77 -12.65 -11.31
C ASP A 417 -24.91 -11.95 -10.55
N GLU A 418 -24.91 -12.02 -9.22
CA GLU A 418 -25.86 -11.27 -8.38
C GLU A 418 -25.76 -9.76 -8.63
N LEU A 419 -24.55 -9.21 -8.73
CA LEU A 419 -24.34 -7.80 -9.02
C LEU A 419 -24.82 -7.42 -10.43
N THR A 420 -24.55 -8.23 -11.45
CA THR A 420 -25.04 -7.95 -12.82
C THR A 420 -26.56 -8.04 -12.91
N HIS A 421 -27.20 -8.95 -12.16
CA HIS A 421 -28.66 -9.01 -12.06
C HIS A 421 -29.24 -7.76 -11.38
N LYS A 422 -28.57 -7.28 -10.32
CA LYS A 422 -29.00 -6.10 -9.57
C LYS A 422 -28.76 -4.78 -10.31
N PHE A 423 -27.69 -4.69 -11.11
CA PHE A 423 -27.26 -3.46 -11.77
C PHE A 423 -27.25 -3.63 -13.30
N PRO A 424 -28.31 -3.18 -14.01
CA PRO A 424 -28.41 -3.31 -15.46
C PRO A 424 -27.22 -2.70 -16.23
N HIS A 425 -26.66 -1.59 -15.74
CA HIS A 425 -25.49 -0.96 -16.37
C HIS A 425 -24.23 -1.83 -16.25
N LEU A 426 -24.00 -2.48 -15.11
CA LEU A 426 -22.89 -3.44 -14.94
C LEU A 426 -23.07 -4.64 -15.87
N LYS A 427 -24.30 -5.13 -16.05
CA LYS A 427 -24.61 -6.19 -17.02
C LYS A 427 -24.24 -5.74 -18.44
N TRP A 428 -24.70 -4.57 -18.85
CA TRP A 428 -24.33 -3.99 -20.14
C TRP A 428 -22.81 -3.86 -20.31
N GLN A 429 -22.08 -3.36 -19.31
CA GLN A 429 -20.61 -3.28 -19.34
C GLN A 429 -19.96 -4.66 -19.53
N SER A 430 -20.48 -5.69 -18.86
CA SER A 430 -19.98 -7.07 -18.94
C SER A 430 -20.16 -7.70 -20.32
N GLU A 431 -21.18 -7.28 -21.06
CA GLU A 431 -21.52 -7.74 -22.42
C GLU A 431 -20.88 -6.83 -23.49
N SER A 432 -20.40 -5.65 -23.10
CA SER A 432 -19.82 -4.65 -24.00
C SER A 432 -18.44 -5.03 -24.54
N LYS A 433 -18.05 -4.41 -25.65
CA LYS A 433 -16.69 -4.52 -26.18
C LYS A 433 -15.65 -3.80 -25.32
N GLU A 434 -16.02 -2.85 -24.48
CA GLU A 434 -15.05 -2.14 -23.64
C GLU A 434 -14.64 -2.97 -22.41
N GLY A 435 -15.62 -3.66 -21.80
CA GLY A 435 -15.43 -4.39 -20.55
C GLY A 435 -15.55 -3.52 -19.31
N ILE A 436 -15.26 -4.11 -18.14
CA ILE A 436 -15.50 -3.50 -16.83
C ILE A 436 -14.22 -2.87 -16.26
N THR A 437 -14.34 -1.68 -15.66
CA THR A 437 -13.29 -1.09 -14.83
C THR A 437 -13.38 -1.63 -13.40
N ILE A 438 -12.25 -1.98 -12.80
CA ILE A 438 -12.19 -2.48 -11.42
C ILE A 438 -11.32 -1.56 -10.56
N TYR A 439 -11.85 -1.14 -9.41
CA TYR A 439 -11.18 -0.30 -8.41
C TYR A 439 -10.73 -1.18 -7.25
N PHE A 440 -9.43 -1.30 -7.06
CA PHE A 440 -8.84 -2.15 -6.03
C PHE A 440 -8.39 -1.39 -4.79
N CYS A 441 -8.80 -1.94 -3.66
CA CYS A 441 -8.49 -1.47 -2.32
C CYS A 441 -7.79 -2.57 -1.52
N GLY A 442 -7.33 -2.22 -0.32
CA GLY A 442 -6.76 -3.22 0.58
C GLY A 442 -5.30 -3.58 0.32
N GLY A 443 -4.67 -4.12 1.35
CA GLY A 443 -3.25 -4.47 1.28
C GLY A 443 -2.96 -5.60 0.30
N GLY A 444 -3.92 -6.51 0.09
CA GLY A 444 -3.76 -7.65 -0.81
C GLY A 444 -3.59 -7.22 -2.25
N PHE A 445 -4.57 -6.48 -2.78
CA PHE A 445 -4.48 -5.97 -4.13
C PHE A 445 -3.34 -4.97 -4.32
N ARG A 446 -3.03 -4.12 -3.33
CA ARG A 446 -1.82 -3.27 -3.41
C ARG A 446 -0.52 -4.08 -3.57
N GLY A 447 -0.45 -5.29 -2.98
CA GLY A 447 0.67 -6.22 -3.21
C GLY A 447 0.74 -6.70 -4.65
N TYR A 448 -0.41 -7.06 -5.25
CA TYR A 448 -0.48 -7.42 -6.66
C TYR A 448 -0.10 -6.26 -7.59
N GLY A 449 -0.59 -5.07 -7.29
CA GLY A 449 -0.23 -3.85 -8.02
C GLY A 449 1.25 -3.49 -7.89
N SER A 450 1.88 -3.70 -6.73
CA SER A 450 3.32 -3.50 -6.56
C SER A 450 4.13 -4.44 -7.46
N MET A 451 3.68 -5.69 -7.64
CA MET A 451 4.29 -6.62 -8.61
C MET A 451 4.11 -6.13 -10.05
N LEU A 452 2.91 -5.68 -10.40
CA LEU A 452 2.63 -5.16 -11.74
C LEU A 452 3.48 -3.93 -12.06
N MET A 453 3.69 -3.01 -11.10
CA MET A 453 4.59 -1.86 -11.28
C MET A 453 6.06 -2.29 -11.42
N HIS A 454 6.50 -3.28 -10.63
CA HIS A 454 7.86 -3.81 -10.70
C HIS A 454 8.17 -4.50 -12.03
N THR A 455 7.14 -5.04 -12.68
CA THR A 455 7.23 -5.73 -13.97
C THR A 455 6.63 -4.88 -15.10
N ASP A 456 6.44 -3.59 -14.86
CA ASP A 456 5.95 -2.66 -15.87
C ASP A 456 7.03 -2.47 -16.94
N PRO A 457 6.68 -2.33 -18.24
CA PRO A 457 7.65 -2.02 -19.28
C PRO A 457 8.43 -0.71 -19.05
N ILE A 458 7.85 0.24 -18.31
CA ILE A 458 8.49 1.49 -17.92
C ILE A 458 9.31 1.24 -16.65
N GLN A 459 10.65 1.19 -16.79
CA GLN A 459 11.56 1.00 -15.67
C GLN A 459 12.70 2.05 -15.66
N PRO A 460 13.07 2.59 -14.48
CA PRO A 460 12.32 2.48 -13.22
C PRO A 460 10.96 3.19 -13.33
N TYR A 461 9.91 2.59 -12.77
CA TYR A 461 8.58 3.21 -12.81
C TYR A 461 8.58 4.58 -12.10
N PRO A 462 8.13 5.67 -12.74
CA PRO A 462 8.46 7.03 -12.31
C PRO A 462 7.64 7.52 -11.09
N VAL A 463 6.50 6.88 -10.79
CA VAL A 463 5.65 7.27 -9.64
C VAL A 463 5.81 6.26 -8.50
N PRO A 464 6.41 6.64 -7.35
CA PRO A 464 6.71 5.73 -6.25
C PRO A 464 5.50 5.55 -5.31
N ALA A 465 4.30 5.37 -5.88
CA ALA A 465 3.07 5.15 -5.16
C ALA A 465 2.22 4.12 -5.89
N ILE A 466 1.41 3.35 -5.15
CA ILE A 466 0.46 2.42 -5.77
C ILE A 466 -0.90 3.05 -6.02
N GLY A 467 -1.26 4.08 -5.26
CA GLY A 467 -2.54 4.76 -5.39
C GLY A 467 -2.58 5.61 -6.66
N GLY A 468 -3.59 5.38 -7.49
CA GLY A 468 -3.72 6.00 -8.80
C GLY A 468 -3.00 5.25 -9.92
N TYR A 469 -2.40 4.08 -9.64
CA TYR A 469 -1.82 3.22 -10.66
C TYR A 469 -2.94 2.51 -11.44
N THR A 470 -2.88 2.60 -12.78
CA THR A 470 -3.86 2.00 -13.68
C THR A 470 -3.18 1.01 -14.61
N VAL A 471 -3.78 -0.16 -14.77
CA VAL A 471 -3.26 -1.25 -15.61
C VAL A 471 -4.33 -1.71 -16.58
N PRO A 472 -4.04 -1.79 -17.89
CA PRO A 472 -4.95 -2.36 -18.86
C PRO A 472 -5.30 -3.82 -18.55
N GLY A 473 -6.54 -4.23 -18.85
CA GLY A 473 -7.02 -5.58 -18.55
C GLY A 473 -6.15 -6.69 -19.13
N ASN A 474 -5.65 -6.52 -20.36
CA ASN A 474 -4.78 -7.49 -21.04
C ASN A 474 -3.44 -7.75 -20.33
N ARG A 475 -2.96 -6.79 -19.53
CA ARG A 475 -1.77 -6.92 -18.67
C ARG A 475 -2.17 -7.52 -17.33
N PHE A 476 -3.25 -7.02 -16.74
CA PHE A 476 -3.74 -7.46 -15.44
C PHE A 476 -4.03 -8.96 -15.37
N VAL A 477 -4.62 -9.53 -16.43
CA VAL A 477 -5.00 -10.95 -16.50
C VAL A 477 -3.81 -11.92 -16.51
N LYS A 478 -2.58 -11.43 -16.66
CA LYS A 478 -1.34 -12.24 -16.68
C LYS A 478 -0.88 -12.64 -15.26
N TRP A 479 -1.79 -13.12 -14.43
CA TRP A 479 -1.50 -13.48 -13.04
C TRP A 479 -0.47 -14.61 -12.88
N GLN A 480 -0.35 -15.50 -13.87
CA GLN A 480 0.68 -16.54 -13.89
C GLN A 480 2.09 -15.95 -14.00
N GLU A 481 2.27 -14.90 -14.79
CA GLU A 481 3.53 -14.16 -14.91
C GLU A 481 3.89 -13.53 -13.55
N MET A 482 2.91 -12.91 -12.88
CA MET A 482 3.11 -12.31 -11.56
C MET A 482 3.50 -13.36 -10.50
N LEU A 483 2.86 -14.54 -10.53
CA LEU A 483 3.25 -15.66 -9.67
C LEU A 483 4.65 -16.18 -10.00
N HIS A 484 5.00 -16.25 -11.28
CA HIS A 484 6.34 -16.67 -11.71
C HIS A 484 7.40 -15.72 -11.16
N VAL A 485 7.24 -14.41 -11.37
CA VAL A 485 8.13 -13.39 -10.80
C VAL A 485 8.14 -13.47 -9.27
N ASN A 486 7.02 -13.82 -8.63
CA ASN A 486 7.00 -14.03 -7.18
C ASN A 486 7.95 -15.11 -6.69
N ASN A 487 8.07 -16.18 -7.46
CA ASN A 487 8.81 -17.37 -7.06
C ASN A 487 10.30 -17.33 -7.46
N HIS A 488 10.68 -16.45 -8.40
CA HIS A 488 12.03 -16.41 -8.96
C HIS A 488 12.78 -15.11 -8.65
N GLU A 489 12.09 -14.00 -8.42
CA GLU A 489 12.73 -12.74 -8.05
C GLU A 489 13.06 -12.74 -6.54
N GLU A 490 14.35 -12.78 -6.22
CA GLU A 490 14.87 -12.76 -4.85
C GLU A 490 14.98 -11.33 -4.27
N GLY A 491 14.96 -10.32 -5.15
CA GLY A 491 15.12 -8.91 -4.80
C GLY A 491 13.93 -8.30 -4.05
N LYS A 492 14.18 -7.13 -3.44
CA LYS A 492 13.13 -6.32 -2.82
C LYS A 492 12.25 -5.72 -3.89
N ILE A 493 10.94 -5.94 -3.77
CA ILE A 493 9.94 -5.25 -4.59
C ILE A 493 9.40 -4.05 -3.83
N PHE A 494 9.53 -2.88 -4.45
CA PHE A 494 9.02 -1.62 -3.90
C PHE A 494 7.51 -1.74 -3.61
N GLY A 495 7.07 -1.22 -2.46
CA GLY A 495 5.66 -1.31 -2.04
C GLY A 495 5.23 -2.66 -1.46
N MET A 496 6.08 -3.69 -1.45
CA MET A 496 5.75 -5.03 -0.97
C MET A 496 6.61 -5.47 0.23
N SER A 497 5.96 -5.76 1.36
CA SER A 497 6.61 -6.37 2.54
C SER A 497 6.87 -7.87 2.35
N LYS A 498 7.83 -8.45 3.09
CA LYS A 498 8.09 -9.91 3.13
C LYS A 498 6.83 -10.74 3.41
N ARG A 499 6.04 -10.39 4.44
CA ARG A 499 4.73 -11.02 4.71
C ARG A 499 3.77 -10.99 3.51
N ARG A 500 3.79 -9.91 2.72
CA ARG A 500 2.94 -9.77 1.52
C ARG A 500 3.45 -10.64 0.38
N ARG A 501 4.77 -10.76 0.24
CA ARG A 501 5.44 -11.67 -0.70
C ARG A 501 5.05 -13.13 -0.44
N GLU A 502 5.02 -13.53 0.83
CA GLU A 502 4.59 -14.87 1.25
C GLU A 502 3.11 -15.12 0.98
N GLN A 503 2.26 -14.10 1.14
CA GLN A 503 0.82 -14.17 0.85
C GLN A 503 0.49 -14.09 -0.65
N PHE A 504 1.48 -13.83 -1.51
CA PHE A 504 1.25 -13.57 -2.93
C PHE A 504 0.59 -14.73 -3.69
N PRO A 505 0.88 -16.02 -3.42
CA PRO A 505 0.15 -17.13 -4.04
C PRO A 505 -1.35 -17.14 -3.73
N ALA A 506 -1.73 -16.76 -2.51
CA ALA A 506 -3.14 -16.61 -2.14
C ALA A 506 -3.77 -15.41 -2.87
N ILE A 507 -3.07 -14.27 -2.95
CA ILE A 507 -3.52 -13.09 -3.71
C ILE A 507 -3.71 -13.46 -5.20
N GLY A 508 -2.76 -14.19 -5.80
CA GLY A 508 -2.86 -14.69 -7.16
C GLY A 508 -4.06 -15.62 -7.39
N SER A 509 -4.43 -16.43 -6.39
CA SER A 509 -5.63 -17.28 -6.46
C SER A 509 -6.94 -16.45 -6.44
N VAL A 510 -6.98 -15.34 -5.70
CA VAL A 510 -8.11 -14.39 -5.73
C VAL A 510 -8.20 -13.72 -7.09
N VAL A 511 -7.07 -13.24 -7.64
CA VAL A 511 -7.02 -12.62 -8.97
C VAL A 511 -7.41 -13.62 -10.06
N GLN A 512 -6.95 -14.87 -9.99
CA GLN A 512 -7.34 -15.93 -10.91
C GLN A 512 -8.85 -16.12 -10.93
N SER A 513 -9.48 -16.26 -9.76
CA SER A 513 -10.93 -16.44 -9.64
C SER A 513 -11.70 -15.23 -10.17
N LEU A 514 -11.19 -14.02 -9.95
CA LEU A 514 -11.78 -12.80 -10.49
C LEU A 514 -11.73 -12.75 -12.02
N VAL A 515 -10.56 -13.04 -12.61
CA VAL A 515 -10.37 -13.07 -14.07
C VAL A 515 -11.26 -14.12 -14.73
N GLN A 516 -11.55 -15.22 -14.04
CA GLN A 516 -12.46 -16.24 -14.54
C GLN A 516 -13.94 -15.88 -14.36
N ALA A 517 -14.26 -15.06 -13.36
CA ALA A 517 -15.63 -14.62 -13.10
C ALA A 517 -16.07 -13.51 -14.07
N ILE A 518 -15.16 -12.59 -14.41
CA ILE A 518 -15.46 -11.41 -15.22
C ILE A 518 -15.10 -11.68 -16.69
N PRO A 519 -16.06 -11.61 -17.63
CA PRO A 519 -15.81 -11.91 -19.05
C PRO A 519 -14.75 -11.02 -19.70
N LYS A 520 -14.80 -9.71 -19.40
CA LYS A 520 -13.88 -8.73 -19.97
C LYS A 520 -13.55 -7.62 -18.98
N ILE A 521 -12.26 -7.50 -18.66
CA ILE A 521 -11.72 -6.43 -17.83
C ILE A 521 -11.16 -5.36 -18.77
N LYS A 522 -11.67 -4.13 -18.67
CA LYS A 522 -11.16 -2.95 -19.40
C LYS A 522 -9.81 -2.55 -18.82
N GLN A 523 -9.82 -2.27 -17.53
CA GLN A 523 -8.66 -1.82 -16.77
C GLN A 523 -8.88 -2.02 -15.27
N VAL A 524 -7.78 -1.99 -14.54
CA VAL A 524 -7.75 -2.06 -13.08
C VAL A 524 -7.07 -0.82 -12.54
N ILE A 525 -7.67 -0.21 -11.53
CA ILE A 525 -7.17 1.00 -10.88
C ILE A 525 -6.91 0.71 -9.39
N PHE A 526 -5.67 0.88 -8.93
CA PHE A 526 -5.32 0.69 -7.53
C PHE A 526 -5.54 1.99 -6.74
N CYS A 527 -6.35 1.93 -5.69
CA CYS A 527 -6.80 3.10 -4.96
C CYS A 527 -5.98 3.33 -3.67
N SER A 528 -5.75 4.61 -3.34
CA SER A 528 -5.05 5.03 -2.11
C SER A 528 -5.96 5.10 -0.89
N GLY A 529 -7.23 5.45 -1.07
CA GLY A 529 -8.20 5.65 0.02
C GLY A 529 -8.66 4.34 0.67
N GLY A 530 -9.02 4.41 1.95
CA GLY A 530 -9.66 3.34 2.70
C GLY A 530 -10.67 3.87 3.69
N ASN A 531 -10.91 3.15 4.79
CA ASN A 531 -11.97 3.48 5.73
C ASN A 531 -11.88 4.89 6.32
N ARG A 532 -10.67 5.40 6.62
CA ARG A 532 -10.52 6.76 7.20
C ARG A 532 -10.92 7.84 6.21
N GLU A 533 -10.47 7.73 4.97
CA GLU A 533 -10.84 8.65 3.90
C GLU A 533 -12.33 8.50 3.57
N GLY A 534 -12.89 7.29 3.63
CA GLY A 534 -14.31 7.04 3.46
C GLY A 534 -15.17 7.67 4.55
N VAL A 535 -14.75 7.57 5.81
CA VAL A 535 -15.42 8.25 6.93
C VAL A 535 -15.42 9.75 6.69
N LEU A 536 -14.27 10.36 6.39
CA LEU A 536 -14.20 11.79 6.13
C LEU A 536 -15.06 12.21 4.94
N TYR A 537 -14.95 11.48 3.82
CA TYR A 537 -15.73 11.75 2.61
C TYR A 537 -17.22 11.71 2.90
N MET A 538 -17.69 10.72 3.67
CA MET A 538 -19.11 10.58 4.03
C MET A 538 -19.62 11.61 5.04
N LYS A 539 -18.74 12.36 5.72
CA LYS A 539 -19.12 13.53 6.53
C LYS A 539 -19.41 14.76 5.67
N LEU A 540 -18.91 14.80 4.44
CA LEU A 540 -19.06 15.95 3.55
C LEU A 540 -20.47 16.01 2.95
N PRO A 541 -21.04 17.22 2.76
CA PRO A 541 -22.26 17.41 1.98
C PRO A 541 -22.13 16.84 0.56
N PRO A 542 -23.19 16.28 -0.04
CA PRO A 542 -23.16 15.74 -1.40
C PRO A 542 -22.58 16.69 -2.45
N ILE A 543 -22.94 17.97 -2.41
CA ILE A 543 -22.40 18.99 -3.33
C ILE A 543 -20.88 19.10 -3.28
N ILE A 544 -20.29 18.95 -2.09
CA ILE A 544 -18.84 18.94 -1.93
C ILE A 544 -18.28 17.61 -2.42
N ARG A 545 -18.85 16.47 -2.00
CA ARG A 545 -18.40 15.12 -2.39
C ARG A 545 -18.25 14.97 -3.91
N GLU A 546 -19.27 15.42 -4.64
CA GLU A 546 -19.34 15.26 -6.09
C GLU A 546 -18.58 16.34 -6.87
N SER A 547 -17.99 17.33 -6.20
CA SER A 547 -17.13 18.33 -6.87
C SER A 547 -15.82 17.71 -7.38
N ASN A 548 -15.29 18.29 -8.47
CA ASN A 548 -14.01 17.86 -9.05
C ASN A 548 -12.84 18.27 -8.16
N PRO A 549 -12.08 17.33 -7.57
CA PRO A 549 -10.96 17.67 -6.71
C PRO A 549 -9.82 18.39 -7.45
N LEU A 550 -9.68 18.20 -8.77
CA LEU A 550 -8.63 18.86 -9.57
C LEU A 550 -8.82 20.38 -9.62
N ALA A 551 -10.07 20.86 -9.56
CA ALA A 551 -10.36 22.30 -9.54
C ALA A 551 -9.80 22.99 -8.29
N LEU A 552 -9.56 22.23 -7.23
CA LEU A 552 -9.17 22.69 -5.91
C LEU A 552 -7.66 22.53 -5.65
N LEU A 553 -6.88 22.05 -6.63
CA LEU A 553 -5.44 21.93 -6.48
C LEU A 553 -4.83 23.30 -6.16
N PRO A 554 -3.91 23.35 -5.18
CA PRO A 554 -3.38 24.62 -4.67
C PRO A 554 -2.54 25.35 -5.74
N GLY A 555 -2.61 26.68 -5.72
CA GLY A 555 -1.78 27.58 -6.50
C GLY A 555 -0.70 28.23 -5.65
N GLY A 556 0.43 28.61 -6.27
CA GLY A 556 1.57 29.22 -5.58
C GLY A 556 1.75 30.73 -5.77
N ALA A 557 1.02 31.38 -6.69
CA ALA A 557 1.16 32.82 -6.94
C ALA A 557 0.28 33.65 -5.97
N PRO A 558 0.71 34.86 -5.54
CA PRO A 558 -0.14 35.77 -4.78
C PRO A 558 -1.25 36.37 -5.67
N ASN A 559 -2.35 36.84 -5.07
CA ASN A 559 -3.43 37.58 -5.75
C ASN A 559 -4.12 36.81 -6.90
N GLN A 560 -4.52 35.56 -6.64
CA GLN A 560 -5.22 34.71 -7.60
C GLN A 560 -6.71 35.03 -7.69
N ASP A 561 -7.04 36.14 -8.35
CA ASP A 561 -8.43 36.47 -8.69
C ASP A 561 -9.02 35.44 -9.68
N PRO A 562 -10.19 34.82 -9.39
CA PRO A 562 -10.82 33.85 -10.28
C PRO A 562 -11.07 34.36 -11.70
N GLU A 563 -11.51 35.60 -11.88
CA GLU A 563 -11.83 36.17 -13.21
C GLU A 563 -10.56 36.32 -14.05
N VAL A 564 -9.44 36.69 -13.41
CA VAL A 564 -8.13 36.76 -14.07
C VAL A 564 -7.65 35.37 -14.48
N LEU A 565 -7.84 34.35 -13.62
CA LEU A 565 -7.47 32.97 -13.96
C LEU A 565 -8.30 32.42 -15.11
N ASP A 566 -9.59 32.72 -15.16
CA ASP A 566 -10.49 32.35 -16.26
C ASP A 566 -10.01 32.99 -17.58
N SER A 567 -9.64 34.27 -17.56
CA SER A 567 -9.07 34.98 -18.71
C SER A 567 -7.75 34.36 -19.21
N ILE A 568 -6.86 33.96 -18.30
CA ILE A 568 -5.61 33.24 -18.64
C ILE A 568 -5.92 31.88 -19.27
N VAL A 569 -6.84 31.10 -18.70
CA VAL A 569 -7.23 29.80 -19.25
C VAL A 569 -7.84 29.97 -20.63
N GLN A 570 -8.72 30.96 -20.83
CA GLN A 570 -9.31 31.25 -22.13
C GLN A 570 -8.22 31.61 -23.15
N THR A 571 -7.23 32.41 -22.75
CA THR A 571 -6.07 32.74 -23.59
C THR A 571 -5.29 31.48 -24.00
N LEU A 572 -5.02 30.56 -23.07
CA LEU A 572 -4.37 29.28 -23.37
C LEU A 572 -5.21 28.42 -24.33
N VAL A 573 -6.53 28.36 -24.12
CA VAL A 573 -7.46 27.61 -24.99
C VAL A 573 -7.45 28.15 -26.42
N THR A 574 -7.43 29.47 -26.62
CA THR A 574 -7.35 30.07 -27.99
C THR A 574 -6.04 29.73 -28.71
N ALA A 575 -4.99 29.39 -27.97
CA ALA A 575 -3.71 28.95 -28.52
C ALA A 575 -3.68 27.45 -28.86
N MET A 576 -4.73 26.70 -28.57
CA MET A 576 -4.82 25.27 -28.83
C MET A 576 -5.90 24.97 -29.89
N PRO A 577 -5.55 24.38 -31.04
CA PRO A 577 -6.56 23.93 -32.00
C PRO A 577 -7.34 22.73 -31.45
N GLU A 578 -8.45 22.38 -32.10
CA GLU A 578 -9.26 21.21 -31.75
C GLU A 578 -8.43 19.92 -31.74
N GLY A 579 -8.79 18.97 -30.85
CA GLY A 579 -8.18 17.64 -30.81
C GLY A 579 -7.06 17.44 -29.78
N TYR A 580 -6.87 18.36 -28.83
CA TYR A 580 -6.01 18.08 -27.68
C TYR A 580 -6.64 16.99 -26.77
N PRO A 581 -5.82 16.18 -26.06
CA PRO A 581 -6.32 15.08 -25.24
C PRO A 581 -7.35 15.53 -24.20
N ILE A 582 -8.50 14.84 -24.13
CA ILE A 582 -9.61 15.14 -23.20
C ILE A 582 -9.15 15.16 -21.74
N ILE A 583 -8.11 14.39 -21.40
CA ILE A 583 -7.53 14.36 -20.06
C ILE A 583 -6.92 15.71 -19.65
N ILE A 584 -6.54 16.57 -20.60
CA ILE A 584 -6.14 17.95 -20.34
C ILE A 584 -7.42 18.77 -20.14
N SER A 585 -7.98 18.64 -18.94
CA SER A 585 -9.25 19.26 -18.59
C SER A 585 -9.10 20.76 -18.26
N PRO A 586 -10.21 21.52 -18.22
CA PRO A 586 -10.19 22.91 -17.76
C PRO A 586 -9.53 23.07 -16.38
N GLU A 587 -9.73 22.12 -15.45
CA GLU A 587 -9.12 22.16 -14.13
C GLU A 587 -7.60 22.05 -14.15
N ILE A 588 -7.04 21.25 -15.08
CA ILE A 588 -5.58 21.20 -15.30
C ILE A 588 -5.08 22.53 -15.87
N LEU A 589 -5.81 23.14 -16.80
CA LEU A 589 -5.44 24.45 -17.33
C LEU A 589 -5.50 25.54 -16.25
N HIS A 590 -6.50 25.51 -15.36
CA HIS A 590 -6.53 26.37 -14.18
C HIS A 590 -5.33 26.15 -13.27
N PHE A 591 -4.92 24.89 -13.06
CA PHE A 591 -3.71 24.60 -12.31
C PHE A 591 -2.47 25.19 -12.98
N VAL A 592 -2.34 25.08 -14.30
CA VAL A 592 -1.24 25.71 -15.08
C VAL A 592 -1.28 27.22 -14.91
N ALA A 593 -2.44 27.87 -15.09
CA ALA A 593 -2.61 29.32 -14.94
C ALA A 593 -2.20 29.80 -13.54
N ARG A 594 -2.66 29.13 -12.49
CA ARG A 594 -2.33 29.43 -11.08
C ARG A 594 -0.83 29.34 -10.78
N ASN A 595 -0.09 28.48 -11.49
CA ASN A 595 1.31 28.19 -11.18
C ASN A 595 2.30 28.72 -12.25
N THR A 596 1.80 29.40 -13.28
CA THR A 596 2.63 29.94 -14.38
C THR A 596 3.65 30.99 -13.89
N TRP A 597 3.30 31.77 -12.85
CA TRP A 597 4.16 32.81 -12.26
C TRP A 597 4.75 32.42 -10.90
N GLN A 598 4.64 31.15 -10.51
CA GLN A 598 5.22 30.69 -9.24
C GLN A 598 6.75 30.67 -9.34
N ALA A 599 7.48 31.03 -8.27
CA ALA A 599 8.93 30.85 -8.18
C ALA A 599 9.77 31.54 -9.29
N MET A 600 9.30 32.67 -9.82
CA MET A 600 10.01 33.48 -10.83
C MET A 600 11.38 34.01 -10.39
N GLY A 601 11.71 33.96 -9.08
CA GLY A 601 13.02 34.33 -8.56
C GLY A 601 14.02 33.17 -8.45
N ASP A 602 13.57 31.93 -8.65
CA ASP A 602 14.42 30.72 -8.58
C ASP A 602 14.99 30.39 -9.98
N PRO A 603 16.16 29.74 -10.08
CA PRO A 603 16.72 29.33 -11.38
C PRO A 603 15.83 28.33 -12.13
N ASP A 604 15.74 28.48 -13.46
CA ASP A 604 14.89 27.65 -14.33
C ASP A 604 15.11 26.14 -14.13
N GLY A 605 16.36 25.67 -14.10
CA GLY A 605 16.62 24.24 -13.91
C GLY A 605 16.19 23.70 -12.54
N ALA A 606 16.29 24.51 -11.48
CA ALA A 606 15.77 24.14 -10.16
C ALA A 606 14.23 24.09 -10.17
N ASN A 607 13.59 25.03 -10.88
CA ASN A 607 12.15 25.04 -11.06
C ASN A 607 11.64 23.88 -11.93
N SER A 608 12.33 23.52 -13.02
CA SER A 608 12.02 22.34 -13.83
C SER A 608 12.03 21.07 -12.99
N ALA A 609 13.10 20.83 -12.20
CA ALA A 609 13.19 19.67 -11.33
C ALA A 609 12.09 19.67 -10.24
N LYS A 610 11.85 20.81 -9.58
CA LYS A 610 10.79 20.95 -8.57
C LYS A 610 9.40 20.69 -9.16
N ALA A 611 9.12 21.23 -10.34
CA ALA A 611 7.87 21.03 -11.06
C ALA A 611 7.65 19.56 -11.42
N LEU A 612 8.71 18.86 -11.85
CA LEU A 612 8.69 17.44 -12.16
C LEU A 612 8.30 16.60 -10.94
N HIS A 613 8.92 16.86 -9.78
CA HIS A 613 8.74 16.04 -8.58
C HIS A 613 7.49 16.38 -7.76
N ASN A 614 6.98 17.61 -7.82
CA ASN A 614 5.87 18.03 -6.96
C ASN A 614 4.58 17.15 -7.07
N PRO A 615 4.15 16.73 -8.28
CA PRO A 615 3.04 15.78 -8.45
C PRO A 615 3.37 14.34 -8.06
N ILE A 616 4.64 13.97 -8.05
CA ILE A 616 5.10 12.58 -7.92
C ILE A 616 5.40 12.23 -6.47
N THR A 617 6.12 13.10 -5.78
CA THR A 617 6.62 12.92 -4.41
C THR A 617 6.36 14.13 -3.51
N GLY A 618 6.00 15.29 -4.08
CA GLY A 618 5.73 16.52 -3.34
C GLY A 618 4.32 16.62 -2.76
N MET A 619 3.88 17.86 -2.53
CA MET A 619 2.63 18.14 -1.81
C MET A 619 1.37 17.63 -2.53
N LEU A 620 1.44 17.50 -3.86
CA LEU A 620 0.31 17.05 -4.66
C LEU A 620 0.18 15.52 -4.69
N ALA A 621 1.26 14.78 -4.43
CA ALA A 621 1.33 13.32 -4.61
C ALA A 621 0.34 12.52 -3.74
N GLY A 622 -0.28 13.14 -2.73
CA GLY A 622 -1.27 12.50 -1.86
C GLY A 622 -2.71 12.96 -2.09
N LEU A 623 -2.95 13.94 -2.97
CA LEU A 623 -4.25 14.59 -3.11
C LEU A 623 -5.23 13.77 -3.98
N PRO A 624 -6.54 13.85 -3.71
CA PRO A 624 -7.57 13.30 -4.60
C PRO A 624 -7.47 13.81 -6.04
N GLY A 625 -7.85 12.97 -7.00
CA GLY A 625 -7.76 13.26 -8.44
C GLY A 625 -6.39 12.96 -9.05
N MET A 626 -5.33 12.80 -8.24
CA MET A 626 -3.96 12.62 -8.72
C MET A 626 -3.66 11.16 -9.08
N THR A 627 -4.28 10.68 -10.17
CA THR A 627 -3.87 9.43 -10.83
C THR A 627 -2.43 9.55 -11.37
N HIS A 628 -1.77 8.44 -11.69
CA HIS A 628 -0.41 8.50 -12.22
C HIS A 628 -0.33 9.28 -13.54
N GLU A 629 -1.37 9.19 -14.36
CA GLU A 629 -1.48 9.92 -15.63
C GLU A 629 -1.62 11.43 -15.38
N ILE A 630 -2.48 11.86 -14.46
CA ILE A 630 -2.65 13.27 -14.09
C ILE A 630 -1.36 13.84 -13.48
N ARG A 631 -0.67 13.07 -12.63
CA ARG A 631 0.64 13.47 -12.08
C ARG A 631 1.65 13.71 -13.19
N ALA A 632 1.73 12.80 -14.16
CA ALA A 632 2.66 12.91 -15.27
C ALA A 632 2.33 14.12 -16.17
N ILE A 633 1.05 14.36 -16.47
CA ILE A 633 0.62 15.53 -17.26
C ILE A 633 1.03 16.83 -16.55
N ILE A 634 0.72 16.96 -15.27
CA ILE A 634 1.07 18.17 -14.50
C ILE A 634 2.60 18.32 -14.42
N ALA A 635 3.32 17.23 -14.13
CA ALA A 635 4.78 17.25 -14.00
C ALA A 635 5.46 17.68 -15.31
N LEU A 636 5.06 17.07 -16.43
CA LEU A 636 5.62 17.38 -17.76
C LEU A 636 5.26 18.81 -18.19
N THR A 637 4.01 19.22 -18.01
CA THR A 637 3.54 20.56 -18.42
C THR A 637 4.26 21.66 -17.63
N MET A 638 4.34 21.51 -16.31
CA MET A 638 5.01 22.51 -15.47
C MET A 638 6.54 22.45 -15.57
N SER A 639 7.13 21.30 -15.88
CA SER A 639 8.57 21.23 -16.22
C SER A 639 8.86 21.97 -17.54
N ALA A 640 7.98 21.80 -18.55
CA ALA A 640 8.11 22.45 -19.85
C ALA A 640 7.91 23.96 -19.77
N ARG A 641 7.09 24.45 -18.82
CA ARG A 641 7.02 25.87 -18.46
C ARG A 641 8.38 26.47 -18.15
N TRP A 642 9.28 25.71 -17.54
CA TRP A 642 10.66 26.10 -17.22
C TRP A 642 11.68 25.63 -18.28
N GLY A 643 11.22 25.23 -19.46
CA GLY A 643 12.08 24.85 -20.58
C GLY A 643 12.62 23.43 -20.54
N ASN A 644 12.16 22.59 -19.60
CA ASN A 644 12.69 21.24 -19.36
C ASN A 644 14.21 21.23 -19.14
N ASP A 645 14.74 22.21 -18.39
CA ASP A 645 16.17 22.26 -18.05
C ASP A 645 16.47 21.28 -16.92
N LEU A 646 16.67 20.00 -17.28
CA LEU A 646 16.77 18.89 -16.35
C LEU A 646 18.19 18.30 -16.31
N GLY A 647 18.66 17.98 -15.10
CA GLY A 647 19.87 17.19 -14.91
C GLY A 647 19.67 15.72 -15.34
N PRO A 648 20.75 14.94 -15.52
CA PRO A 648 20.66 13.57 -16.03
C PRO A 648 19.75 12.63 -15.23
N VAL A 649 19.69 12.82 -13.90
CA VAL A 649 18.83 12.01 -13.02
C VAL A 649 17.35 12.32 -13.27
N ASP A 650 17.00 13.60 -13.33
CA ASP A 650 15.62 14.04 -13.56
C ASP A 650 15.18 13.81 -15.01
N GLN A 651 16.11 13.83 -15.96
CA GLN A 651 15.83 13.50 -17.36
C GLN A 651 15.28 12.08 -17.49
N ALA A 652 15.83 11.11 -16.77
CA ALA A 652 15.32 9.74 -16.78
C ALA A 652 13.89 9.63 -16.21
N VAL A 653 13.59 10.38 -15.14
CA VAL A 653 12.24 10.46 -14.56
C VAL A 653 11.28 11.05 -15.59
N HIS A 654 11.67 12.16 -16.20
CA HIS A 654 10.89 12.86 -17.22
C HIS A 654 10.60 11.95 -18.43
N ASP A 655 11.59 11.22 -18.95
CA ASP A 655 11.41 10.32 -20.09
C ASP A 655 10.44 9.17 -19.75
N ASN A 656 10.52 8.64 -18.53
CA ASN A 656 9.59 7.61 -18.05
C ASN A 656 8.16 8.15 -17.85
N LEU A 657 8.00 9.41 -17.45
CA LEU A 657 6.67 10.06 -17.42
C LEU A 657 6.11 10.25 -18.82
N ARG A 658 6.94 10.61 -19.80
CA ARG A 658 6.52 10.68 -21.22
C ARG A 658 6.07 9.31 -21.74
N ALA A 659 6.78 8.25 -21.37
CA ALA A 659 6.37 6.89 -21.70
C ALA A 659 5.03 6.52 -21.05
N LEU A 660 4.78 6.99 -19.82
CA LEU A 660 3.55 6.71 -19.07
C LEU A 660 2.30 7.29 -19.75
N VAL A 661 2.35 8.54 -20.20
CA VAL A 661 1.20 9.22 -20.83
C VAL A 661 1.14 9.06 -22.35
N GLY A 662 2.20 8.50 -22.95
CA GLY A 662 2.37 8.37 -24.39
C GLY A 662 2.87 9.66 -25.06
N HIS A 663 3.47 9.51 -26.24
CA HIS A 663 4.14 10.62 -26.93
C HIS A 663 3.21 11.77 -27.32
N GLU A 664 1.96 11.48 -27.69
CA GLU A 664 0.98 12.51 -28.09
C GLU A 664 0.61 13.42 -26.92
N THR A 665 0.19 12.84 -25.79
CA THR A 665 -0.11 13.60 -24.57
C THR A 665 1.11 14.35 -24.06
N ALA A 666 2.29 13.71 -24.08
CA ALA A 666 3.54 14.36 -23.69
C ALA A 666 3.88 15.56 -24.59
N TRP A 667 3.61 15.49 -25.90
CA TRP A 667 3.82 16.60 -26.82
C TRP A 667 2.92 17.79 -26.48
N TRP A 668 1.66 17.54 -26.15
CA TRP A 668 0.73 18.58 -25.68
C TRP A 668 1.17 19.20 -24.36
N CYS A 669 1.70 18.40 -23.42
CA CYS A 669 2.29 18.93 -22.18
C CYS A 669 3.45 19.90 -22.48
N ASP A 670 4.35 19.53 -23.38
CA ASP A 670 5.44 20.40 -23.84
C ASP A 670 4.90 21.70 -24.46
N TYR A 671 3.87 21.60 -25.31
CA TYR A 671 3.27 22.74 -25.99
C TYR A 671 2.60 23.72 -25.00
N ILE A 672 1.77 23.22 -24.09
CA ILE A 672 1.07 24.03 -23.08
C ILE A 672 2.06 24.66 -22.10
N GLY A 673 3.07 23.91 -21.66
CA GLY A 673 4.14 24.46 -20.83
C GLY A 673 4.88 25.59 -21.57
N THR A 674 5.18 25.42 -22.86
CA THR A 674 5.82 26.45 -23.67
C THR A 674 4.94 27.70 -23.83
N LEU A 675 3.62 27.55 -24.00
CA LEU A 675 2.66 28.66 -24.01
C LEU A 675 2.67 29.42 -22.68
N ALA A 676 2.65 28.71 -21.55
CA ALA A 676 2.74 29.32 -20.24
C ALA A 676 4.09 30.05 -20.04
N SER A 677 5.18 29.51 -20.59
CA SER A 677 6.51 30.14 -20.59
C SER A 677 6.52 31.43 -21.43
N PHE A 678 5.88 31.40 -22.60
CA PHE A 678 5.70 32.55 -23.47
C PHE A 678 4.94 33.67 -22.73
N LEU A 679 3.80 33.34 -22.10
CA LEU A 679 3.02 34.30 -21.32
C LEU A 679 3.85 34.94 -20.20
N ALA A 680 4.58 34.14 -19.42
CA ALA A 680 5.42 34.65 -18.34
C ALA A 680 6.63 35.48 -18.83
N THR A 681 7.05 35.31 -20.08
CA THR A 681 8.13 36.09 -20.67
C THR A 681 7.67 37.50 -21.05
N ILE A 682 6.50 37.61 -21.69
CA ILE A 682 5.92 38.91 -22.10
C ILE A 682 5.18 39.61 -20.95
N MET A 683 4.81 38.86 -19.91
CA MET A 683 4.19 39.34 -18.69
C MET A 683 4.89 38.70 -17.50
N PRO A 684 5.97 39.29 -16.96
CA PRO A 684 6.74 38.67 -15.88
C PRO A 684 6.04 38.65 -14.51
N ALA A 685 4.92 39.35 -14.38
CA ALA A 685 4.07 39.35 -13.19
C ALA A 685 2.66 38.86 -13.53
N LEU A 686 1.99 38.24 -12.55
CA LEU A 686 0.58 37.85 -12.68
C LEU A 686 -0.26 39.09 -13.02
N PRO A 687 -1.11 39.05 -14.06
CA PRO A 687 -1.91 40.20 -14.46
C PRO A 687 -2.90 40.64 -13.38
N VAL A 688 -3.25 41.93 -13.37
CA VAL A 688 -4.22 42.51 -12.44
C VAL A 688 -5.41 43.01 -13.28
N GLY A 689 -6.54 42.29 -13.19
CA GLY A 689 -7.78 42.61 -13.91
C GLY A 689 -7.99 41.81 -15.20
N GLU A 690 -9.25 41.45 -15.49
CA GLU A 690 -9.67 40.50 -16.52
C GLU A 690 -9.22 40.84 -17.95
N LYS A 691 -9.31 42.11 -18.35
CA LYS A 691 -9.02 42.58 -19.72
C LYS A 691 -7.54 42.84 -20.00
N SER A 692 -6.69 42.69 -19.00
CA SER A 692 -5.26 42.98 -19.14
C SER A 692 -4.58 42.06 -20.15
N LEU A 693 -5.02 40.80 -20.30
CA LEU A 693 -4.47 39.88 -21.29
C LEU A 693 -4.85 40.23 -22.73
N ASP A 694 -6.10 40.61 -23.00
CA ASP A 694 -6.61 40.91 -24.35
C ASP A 694 -5.92 42.11 -25.01
N GLU A 695 -5.38 43.02 -24.19
CA GLU A 695 -4.59 44.18 -24.61
C GLU A 695 -3.11 43.83 -24.80
N ILE A 696 -2.65 42.69 -24.28
CA ILE A 696 -1.25 42.27 -24.28
C ILE A 696 -0.97 41.22 -25.35
N VAL A 697 -1.80 40.17 -25.44
CA VAL A 697 -1.57 39.04 -26.32
C VAL A 697 -2.86 38.44 -26.85
N ARG A 698 -2.85 38.02 -28.11
CA ARG A 698 -3.92 37.21 -28.71
C ARG A 698 -3.31 36.08 -29.52
N PHE A 699 -3.84 34.87 -29.37
CA PHE A 699 -3.39 33.72 -30.13
C PHE A 699 -4.41 33.32 -31.21
N LEU A 700 -3.87 32.89 -32.34
CA LEU A 700 -4.62 32.22 -33.40
C LEU A 700 -3.86 30.93 -33.72
N ALA A 701 -4.44 29.79 -33.38
CA ALA A 701 -3.83 28.48 -33.61
C ALA A 701 -4.66 27.63 -34.57
N MET A 702 -3.98 26.95 -35.49
CA MET A 702 -4.63 26.00 -36.40
C MET A 702 -3.78 24.75 -36.61
N THR A 703 -4.44 23.61 -36.71
CA THR A 703 -3.80 22.36 -37.14
C THR A 703 -3.41 22.48 -38.61
N SER A 704 -2.18 22.09 -38.94
CA SER A 704 -1.62 22.25 -40.28
C SER A 704 -0.81 21.03 -40.70
N ASN A 705 -0.91 20.71 -41.99
CA ASN A 705 -0.12 19.71 -42.67
C ASN A 705 0.95 20.42 -43.52
N GLY A 706 2.09 19.76 -43.72
CA GLY A 706 3.15 20.30 -44.57
C GLY A 706 4.05 21.32 -43.88
N LEU A 707 4.27 21.17 -42.58
CA LEU A 707 5.18 22.00 -41.79
C LEU A 707 6.66 21.59 -41.97
N GLY A 708 7.55 22.50 -41.60
CA GLY A 708 8.99 22.38 -41.66
C GLY A 708 9.57 22.56 -43.06
N LYS A 709 10.90 22.68 -43.15
CA LYS A 709 11.62 23.00 -44.40
C LYS A 709 11.31 22.09 -45.61
N LYS A 710 10.92 20.83 -45.37
CA LYS A 710 10.58 19.85 -46.41
C LYS A 710 9.05 19.63 -46.58
N GLY A 711 8.23 20.29 -45.78
CA GLY A 711 6.77 20.17 -45.85
C GLY A 711 6.24 18.76 -45.55
N HIS A 712 6.85 18.04 -44.61
CA HIS A 712 6.45 16.67 -44.27
C HIS A 712 5.95 16.52 -42.83
N HIS A 713 5.93 17.60 -42.06
CA HIS A 713 5.46 17.57 -40.68
C HIS A 713 3.99 17.95 -40.59
N VAL A 714 3.31 17.37 -39.61
CA VAL A 714 1.97 17.78 -39.16
C VAL A 714 2.16 18.61 -37.88
N GLY A 715 1.20 19.41 -37.45
CA GLY A 715 1.26 20.05 -36.13
C GLY A 715 0.49 21.37 -36.10
N ILE A 716 1.05 22.38 -35.44
CA ILE A 716 0.36 23.64 -35.15
C ILE A 716 1.05 24.80 -35.87
N ARG A 717 0.27 25.62 -36.58
CA ARG A 717 0.66 27.01 -36.89
C ARG A 717 0.07 27.90 -35.83
N LEU A 718 0.94 28.61 -35.12
CA LEU A 718 0.57 29.52 -34.04
C LEU A 718 0.94 30.94 -34.46
N LYS A 719 -0.07 31.81 -34.59
CA LYS A 719 0.15 33.24 -34.74
C LYS A 719 -0.13 33.91 -33.40
N ALA A 720 0.86 34.60 -32.86
CA ALA A 720 0.78 35.33 -31.61
C ALA A 720 0.87 36.83 -31.88
N LEU A 721 -0.24 37.54 -31.70
CA LEU A 721 -0.28 38.99 -31.74
C LEU A 721 0.12 39.51 -30.36
N VAL A 722 1.21 40.26 -30.26
CA VAL A 722 1.75 40.77 -28.98
C VAL A 722 1.83 42.30 -29.03
N SER A 723 1.36 42.96 -27.97
CA SER A 723 1.42 44.43 -27.90
C SER A 723 2.87 44.93 -27.90
N SER A 724 3.08 46.11 -28.48
CA SER A 724 4.42 46.73 -28.54
C SER A 724 5.03 47.01 -27.16
N LYS A 725 4.20 47.14 -26.12
CA LYS A 725 4.66 47.37 -24.74
C LYS A 725 5.11 46.07 -24.07
N ALA A 726 4.47 44.94 -24.36
CA ALA A 726 4.68 43.69 -23.65
C ALA A 726 6.00 42.99 -24.02
N HIS A 727 6.49 43.14 -25.25
CA HIS A 727 7.77 42.55 -25.67
C HIS A 727 8.93 43.55 -25.60
N ARG A 728 8.78 44.68 -24.89
CA ARG A 728 9.86 45.68 -24.80
C ARG A 728 11.08 45.10 -24.09
N GLY A 729 12.17 44.93 -24.83
CA GLY A 729 13.40 44.29 -24.33
C GLY A 729 13.46 42.78 -24.54
N VAL A 730 12.45 42.19 -25.21
CA VAL A 730 12.41 40.78 -25.62
C VAL A 730 12.44 40.73 -27.15
N LEU A 731 13.32 39.92 -27.72
CA LEU A 731 13.39 39.76 -29.18
C LEU A 731 12.26 38.84 -29.64
N ILE A 732 11.52 39.26 -30.68
CA ILE A 732 10.45 38.47 -31.32
C ILE A 732 10.96 37.08 -31.73
N GLY A 733 12.17 37.01 -32.31
CA GLY A 733 12.77 35.73 -32.72
C GLY A 733 13.09 34.77 -31.57
N ASP A 734 13.29 35.28 -30.35
CA ASP A 734 13.47 34.43 -29.16
C ASP A 734 12.14 33.83 -28.74
N LEU A 735 11.05 34.62 -28.76
CA LEU A 735 9.68 34.16 -28.50
C LEU A 735 9.25 33.07 -29.48
N GLU A 736 9.47 33.27 -30.79
CA GLU A 736 9.24 32.23 -31.81
C GLU A 736 10.14 31.01 -31.60
N GLY A 737 11.38 31.24 -31.14
CA GLY A 737 12.38 30.21 -30.87
C GLY A 737 11.97 29.21 -29.78
N MET A 738 11.15 29.63 -28.81
CA MET A 738 10.68 28.79 -27.70
C MET A 738 9.99 27.52 -28.21
N PHE A 739 9.14 27.65 -29.23
CA PHE A 739 8.33 26.56 -29.77
C PHE A 739 9.13 25.53 -30.58
N LYS A 740 10.38 25.83 -30.97
CA LYS A 740 11.25 24.90 -31.70
C LYS A 740 11.64 23.67 -30.87
N LYS A 741 11.54 23.75 -29.54
CA LYS A 741 11.89 22.67 -28.61
C LYS A 741 10.70 21.76 -28.28
N VAL A 742 9.47 22.13 -28.61
CA VAL A 742 8.26 21.35 -28.32
C VAL A 742 8.36 19.97 -28.96
N GLY A 743 8.21 18.91 -28.16
CA GLY A 743 8.26 17.53 -28.64
C GLY A 743 9.66 17.02 -28.97
N LYS A 744 10.73 17.77 -28.67
CA LYS A 744 12.10 17.35 -28.93
C LYS A 744 12.39 16.01 -28.22
N GLY A 745 12.97 15.07 -28.97
CA GLY A 745 13.29 13.72 -28.48
C GLY A 745 12.14 12.71 -28.58
N MET A 746 10.95 13.12 -29.02
CA MET A 746 9.83 12.20 -29.26
C MET A 746 9.85 11.68 -30.71
N PRO A 747 9.37 10.45 -30.99
CA PRO A 747 9.28 9.90 -32.34
C PRO A 747 8.14 10.49 -33.18
N LEU A 748 7.46 11.53 -32.69
CA LEU A 748 6.41 12.22 -33.42
C LEU A 748 6.99 13.16 -34.48
N LYS A 749 6.43 13.11 -35.69
CA LYS A 749 6.77 14.07 -36.75
C LYS A 749 5.98 15.38 -36.61
N TRP A 750 5.65 15.78 -35.38
CA TRP A 750 4.86 16.96 -35.09
C TRP A 750 5.73 18.20 -34.89
N LYS A 751 5.26 19.37 -35.32
CA LYS A 751 5.97 20.65 -35.18
C LYS A 751 5.04 21.80 -34.83
N VAL A 752 5.62 22.83 -34.22
CA VAL A 752 4.99 24.14 -34.08
C VAL A 752 5.75 25.13 -34.96
N GLU A 753 5.04 25.80 -35.86
CA GLU A 753 5.53 27.00 -36.55
C GLU A 753 4.84 28.21 -35.91
N ALA A 754 5.60 28.94 -35.10
CA ALA A 754 5.13 30.13 -34.41
C ALA A 754 5.58 31.38 -35.18
N GLU A 755 4.66 32.32 -35.36
CA GLU A 755 4.88 33.66 -35.92
C GLU A 755 4.39 34.69 -34.90
N VAL A 756 5.26 35.62 -34.51
CA VAL A 756 4.94 36.66 -33.53
C VAL A 756 4.88 38.01 -34.24
N GLU A 757 3.72 38.67 -34.17
CA GLU A 757 3.47 39.96 -34.80
C GLU A 757 3.06 41.02 -33.78
N ASN A 758 3.34 42.28 -34.11
CA ASN A 758 2.88 43.42 -33.30
C ASN A 758 1.47 43.83 -33.72
N PHE A 759 0.65 44.22 -32.74
CA PHE A 759 -0.61 44.90 -32.99
C PHE A 759 -0.80 46.13 -32.09
#